data_AF-A6DI84-F1
#
_entry.id   AF-A6DI84-F1
#
_cell.length_a   1.000
_cell.length_b   1.000
_cell.length_c   1.000
_cell.angle_alpha   90.00
_cell.angle_beta   90.00
_cell.angle_gamma   90.00
#
_symmetry.space_group_name_H-M   'P 1'
#
loop_
_entity.id
_entity.type
_entity.pdbx_description
1 polymer ?
#
loop_
_entity_poly.entity_id
_entity_poly.type
_entity_poly.pdbx_seq_one_letter_code
_entity_poly.pdbx_strand_id
1 'polypeptide(L)'
;MISRIFSIGFIVLFCCACENSTKQSQKEEVKNFELKPDTSLFEIDVPMVQGEVLEVEETLDGNMLQEQNNFAYTAEEIQQYFSKPYTLKYDFTGFDPNSVRKVPEPGVHPRVFFGPDELPELRERLKNTVPGQKIMVAIKKELNNNIRIEGSPTTAGYQALIKGDESVEIQKNISIAYGALYEAFRCLVEQDEEGGKQVAKAIVTIAQIDQKVIQKSIDSYKQKHPEAKRIDFRVTAKHPSQNGTLGLMYDWAYNFMNQQQRDIVRKAIVTASNNMTLQGAQNLRTIRTNSSNWISWTSRLVCLLAAIEGEEGYDPVAYQHSVQAMKWFFSLSIFPDGESHEGWGKQFLMAELAYIMARRGEYFFANQNVRNTFNKYWLHALNPWGRKDEEFGGVSGPFTFYDSQGGTKTRIPSLPDILVYKKLYPKDPAIDFIYRSAMGEGYGSFSERINLRHHFSTYDGFCKAIFAMTFDHTKTWDEAHADLTKDKDLTYFSIDTGNMITRSDWSSDALYFHYNNRSMPGGHKYSDRGHFNVYADGRYWGIYEKMRQVREAYLPKNRSTVMIDGRGVSIAPGKCVDHVSNDLTSFTVSDLKITYDYSHNYLFPLKGEDRKKKVMLPHSYNEFRLEPSEYPYYNLTQDMRPHWYESLKKPYDQRMGGSNSAGWRKHDIPMKKAFRTAGMVRGKHPYILIVDDIQKDDQKRHYEWGMTLASDINLNKAAKDLAILSDDKNRQLVVQMLSADGLEDAPKIKEVRSKNPPQPDKVIPKLVFNSHAKAPSFKALIYPPRGEQAQVNWNEDRTQLTLTWSDQVDLITFREAEDGRTRIKVQRQGNDIVEIK
;
A
#
# COMPACT_ATOMS: atom_id res chain seq x y z
N MET A 1 47.47 -37.27 34.15
CA MET A 1 46.63 -38.37 33.61
C MET A 1 46.09 -37.89 32.27
N ILE A 2 46.86 -38.08 31.19
CA ILE A 2 46.68 -39.14 30.17
C ILE A 2 45.32 -38.99 29.46
N SER A 3 45.20 -38.74 28.15
CA SER A 3 46.16 -38.40 27.10
C SER A 3 45.41 -38.04 25.80
N ARG A 4 45.98 -37.13 25.00
CA ARG A 4 46.22 -37.27 23.53
C ARG A 4 44.99 -37.19 22.58
N ILE A 5 45.06 -36.68 21.35
CA ILE A 5 46.13 -36.60 20.33
C ILE A 5 45.68 -35.60 19.22
N PHE A 6 46.64 -34.77 18.73
CA PHE A 6 46.86 -34.17 17.38
C PHE A 6 45.80 -33.20 16.77
N SER A 7 46.12 -31.94 16.42
CA SER A 7 47.16 -31.40 15.50
C SER A 7 46.91 -31.81 14.04
N ILE A 8 46.76 -30.90 13.08
CA ILE A 8 47.82 -30.24 12.27
C ILE A 8 47.06 -29.17 11.44
N GLY A 9 47.44 -27.88 11.35
CA GLY A 9 48.70 -27.28 10.88
C GLY A 9 48.53 -26.88 9.41
N PHE A 10 48.88 -25.69 8.92
CA PHE A 10 50.21 -25.06 8.89
C PHE A 10 50.08 -23.56 8.48
N ILE A 11 50.67 -22.62 9.23
CA ILE A 11 51.97 -21.91 9.02
C ILE A 11 51.85 -20.68 8.09
N VAL A 12 51.91 -19.42 8.57
CA VAL A 12 53.00 -18.63 9.22
C VAL A 12 54.06 -18.14 8.24
N LEU A 13 54.25 -16.81 8.14
CA LEU A 13 55.57 -16.18 8.36
C LEU A 13 55.50 -14.65 8.52
N PHE A 14 56.02 -14.21 9.68
CA PHE A 14 56.45 -12.87 10.04
C PHE A 14 57.68 -12.44 9.22
N CYS A 15 57.89 -11.13 9.06
CA CYS A 15 59.15 -10.49 9.45
C CYS A 15 59.07 -8.96 9.49
N CYS A 16 59.46 -8.39 10.63
CA CYS A 16 59.96 -7.03 10.78
C CYS A 16 61.45 -6.98 10.41
N ALA A 17 61.89 -5.91 9.76
CA ALA A 17 63.26 -5.41 9.86
C ALA A 17 63.27 -3.90 9.60
N CYS A 18 63.85 -3.13 10.53
CA CYS A 18 64.28 -1.75 10.35
C CYS A 18 65.65 -1.73 9.68
N GLU A 19 65.91 -0.79 8.76
CA GLU A 19 67.06 0.15 8.78
C GLU A 19 67.14 1.04 7.52
N ASN A 20 67.19 2.35 7.78
CA ASN A 20 67.91 3.45 7.11
C ASN A 20 68.29 3.40 5.60
N SER A 21 67.74 4.38 4.87
CA SER A 21 68.46 5.54 4.28
C SER A 21 68.21 5.82 2.80
N THR A 22 68.23 7.13 2.52
CA THR A 22 68.43 7.85 1.25
C THR A 22 67.25 8.09 0.30
N LYS A 23 67.09 9.39 0.01
CA LYS A 23 66.20 10.03 -0.95
C LYS A 23 66.57 9.63 -2.39
N GLN A 24 65.57 9.29 -3.21
CA GLN A 24 65.43 9.91 -4.52
C GLN A 24 64.04 9.67 -5.12
N SER A 25 63.52 10.72 -5.74
CA SER A 25 62.24 10.85 -6.43
C SER A 25 62.05 9.85 -7.57
N GLN A 26 60.87 9.25 -7.67
CA GLN A 26 60.22 8.97 -8.95
C GLN A 26 58.71 8.76 -8.75
N LYS A 27 57.93 9.36 -9.66
CA LYS A 27 56.48 9.21 -9.78
C LYS A 27 56.15 7.74 -10.04
N GLU A 28 55.31 7.13 -9.21
CA GLU A 28 54.65 5.87 -9.54
C GLU A 28 53.14 6.05 -9.66
N GLU A 29 52.62 5.47 -10.73
CA GLU A 29 51.23 5.38 -11.12
C GLU A 29 50.37 4.84 -9.99
N VAL A 30 49.26 5.54 -9.70
CA VAL A 30 48.15 4.95 -8.97
C VAL A 30 47.60 3.83 -9.85
N LYS A 31 47.95 2.58 -9.52
CA LYS A 31 47.27 1.41 -10.06
C LYS A 31 45.78 1.56 -9.76
N ASN A 32 45.00 1.80 -10.81
CA ASN A 32 43.56 1.67 -10.80
C ASN A 32 43.22 0.29 -10.22
N PHE A 33 42.55 0.27 -9.08
CA PHE A 33 41.78 -0.90 -8.68
C PHE A 33 40.64 -1.03 -9.70
N GLU A 34 40.82 -1.89 -10.70
CA GLU A 34 39.68 -2.44 -11.44
C GLU A 34 38.83 -3.26 -10.46
N LEU A 35 37.79 -2.64 -9.93
CA LEU A 35 36.68 -3.35 -9.32
C LEU A 35 35.97 -4.10 -10.45
N LYS A 36 36.09 -5.43 -10.45
CA LYS A 36 35.18 -6.28 -11.22
C LYS A 36 33.75 -6.02 -10.72
N PRO A 37 32.77 -5.85 -11.61
CA PRO A 37 31.38 -5.73 -11.21
C PRO A 37 30.90 -7.13 -10.79
N ASP A 38 31.01 -7.45 -9.49
CA ASP A 38 30.33 -8.61 -8.93
C ASP A 38 28.83 -8.28 -8.86
N THR A 39 28.12 -8.64 -9.93
CA THR A 39 26.71 -8.36 -10.15
C THR A 39 25.83 -9.48 -9.61
N SER A 40 25.71 -9.56 -8.28
CA SER A 40 24.49 -9.91 -7.57
C SER A 40 24.75 -9.68 -6.08
N LEU A 41 23.93 -8.87 -5.41
CA LEU A 41 24.05 -8.73 -3.95
C LEU A 41 23.44 -9.93 -3.22
N PHE A 42 22.82 -10.85 -3.96
CA PHE A 42 22.19 -12.07 -3.48
C PHE A 42 22.35 -13.19 -4.51
N GLU A 43 23.54 -13.78 -4.63
CA GLU A 43 23.64 -15.16 -5.11
C GLU A 43 23.18 -16.08 -3.97
N ILE A 44 21.90 -15.97 -3.61
CA ILE A 44 21.25 -16.96 -2.76
C ILE A 44 20.95 -18.12 -3.68
N ASP A 45 21.79 -19.15 -3.61
CA ASP A 45 21.46 -20.46 -4.16
C ASP A 45 20.19 -20.95 -3.43
N VAL A 46 19.03 -20.67 -4.02
CA VAL A 46 17.69 -21.05 -3.53
C VAL A 46 17.58 -22.52 -3.13
N PRO A 47 18.31 -23.48 -3.74
CA PRO A 47 18.31 -24.86 -3.24
C PRO A 47 18.76 -25.00 -1.77
N MET A 48 19.53 -24.05 -1.22
CA MET A 48 20.04 -24.12 0.15
C MET A 48 19.18 -23.42 1.21
N VAL A 49 18.16 -22.63 0.85
CA VAL A 49 17.41 -21.77 1.83
C VAL A 49 15.95 -22.19 2.01
N GLN A 50 15.58 -23.40 1.59
CA GLN A 50 14.19 -23.84 1.70
C GLN A 50 13.77 -24.02 3.17
N GLY A 51 12.88 -23.15 3.65
CA GLY A 51 12.35 -23.20 5.02
C GLY A 51 13.17 -22.43 6.06
N GLU A 52 14.15 -21.63 5.65
CA GLU A 52 14.96 -20.83 6.55
C GLU A 52 14.54 -19.35 6.59
N VAL A 53 14.82 -18.71 7.72
CA VAL A 53 14.75 -17.27 7.89
C VAL A 53 16.17 -16.72 7.81
N LEU A 54 16.43 -15.88 6.81
CA LEU A 54 17.70 -15.20 6.60
C LEU A 54 17.62 -13.79 7.18
N GLU A 55 18.62 -13.38 7.95
CA GLU A 55 18.81 -11.99 8.36
C GLU A 55 20.01 -11.39 7.64
N VAL A 56 19.83 -10.23 7.02
CA VAL A 56 20.86 -9.53 6.26
C VAL A 56 21.00 -8.12 6.84
N GLU A 57 22.21 -7.78 7.27
CA GLU A 57 22.53 -6.40 7.67
C GLU A 57 22.93 -5.58 6.45
N GLU A 58 22.27 -4.45 6.26
CA GLU A 58 22.48 -3.54 5.14
C GLU A 58 22.82 -2.14 5.63
N THR A 59 23.92 -1.59 5.13
CA THR A 59 24.34 -0.22 5.42
C THR A 59 24.00 0.72 4.28
N LEU A 60 24.17 2.03 4.49
CA LEU A 60 24.17 2.97 3.38
C LEU A 60 25.27 2.62 2.38
N ASP A 61 24.95 2.77 1.09
CA ASP A 61 25.89 2.59 0.00
C ASP A 61 26.87 3.78 -0.06
N GLY A 62 28.14 3.52 0.25
CA GLY A 62 29.21 4.53 0.22
C GLY A 62 29.48 5.10 -1.18
N ASN A 63 29.30 4.32 -2.24
CA ASN A 63 29.48 4.77 -3.61
C ASN A 63 28.35 5.72 -4.00
N MET A 64 27.10 5.40 -3.63
CA MET A 64 25.96 6.29 -3.81
C MET A 64 26.20 7.66 -3.13
N LEU A 65 26.74 7.65 -1.91
CA LEU A 65 27.06 8.88 -1.16
C LEU A 65 28.16 9.73 -1.83
N GLN A 66 29.10 9.10 -2.53
CA GLN A 66 30.17 9.79 -3.27
C GLN A 66 29.69 10.31 -4.64
N GLU A 67 28.84 9.57 -5.34
CA GLU A 67 28.40 9.91 -6.70
C GLU A 67 27.39 11.07 -6.75
N GLN A 68 26.51 11.14 -5.75
CA GLN A 68 25.58 12.24 -5.58
C GLN A 68 26.25 13.30 -4.72
N ASN A 69 26.87 14.31 -5.35
CA ASN A 69 27.36 15.54 -4.71
C ASN A 69 26.41 15.94 -3.57
N ASN A 70 26.80 15.60 -2.34
CA ASN A 70 26.10 15.59 -1.06
C ASN A 70 24.58 15.90 -1.09
N PHE A 71 23.75 15.07 -0.44
CA PHE A 71 22.29 15.24 -0.29
C PHE A 71 21.84 16.54 0.44
N ALA A 72 22.67 17.58 0.46
CA ALA A 72 22.62 18.79 1.26
C ALA A 72 22.66 18.55 2.78
N TYR A 73 23.06 17.34 3.19
CA TYR A 73 23.48 17.02 4.55
C TYR A 73 25.00 17.09 4.64
N THR A 74 25.53 17.42 5.81
CA THR A 74 26.96 17.26 6.11
C THR A 74 27.30 15.78 6.29
N ALA A 75 28.59 15.41 6.21
CA ALA A 75 29.02 14.04 6.46
C ALA A 75 28.68 13.61 7.89
N GLU A 76 28.80 14.53 8.85
CA GLU A 76 28.43 14.35 10.24
C GLU A 76 26.92 14.08 10.40
N GLU A 77 26.07 14.82 9.70
CA GLU A 77 24.62 14.57 9.70
C GLU A 77 24.27 13.22 9.07
N ILE A 78 24.97 12.81 8.00
CA ILE A 78 24.76 11.50 7.39
C ILE A 78 25.11 10.39 8.36
N GLN A 79 26.26 10.51 9.02
CA GLN A 79 26.70 9.58 10.06
C GLN A 79 25.76 9.59 11.28
N GLN A 80 25.23 10.75 11.66
CA GLN A 80 24.37 10.85 12.83
C GLN A 80 22.97 10.27 12.59
N TYR A 81 22.38 10.55 11.41
CA TYR A 81 20.96 10.29 11.19
C TYR A 81 20.66 9.07 10.33
N PHE A 82 21.58 8.67 9.44
CA PHE A 82 21.28 7.71 8.38
C PHE A 82 22.23 6.50 8.34
N SER A 83 23.30 6.46 9.14
CA SER A 83 24.29 5.36 9.07
C SER A 83 23.90 4.09 9.83
N LYS A 84 22.80 4.10 10.60
CA LYS A 84 22.36 2.91 11.33
C LYS A 84 22.04 1.79 10.32
N PRO A 85 22.66 0.60 10.43
CA PRO A 85 22.34 -0.53 9.56
C PRO A 85 20.88 -0.97 9.71
N TYR A 86 20.34 -1.52 8.64
CA TYR A 86 19.04 -2.19 8.62
C TYR A 86 19.22 -3.70 8.67
N THR A 87 18.53 -4.37 9.59
CA THR A 87 18.40 -5.83 9.56
C THR A 87 17.17 -6.21 8.73
N LEU A 88 17.38 -6.68 7.51
CA LEU A 88 16.33 -7.19 6.64
C LEU A 88 16.14 -8.68 6.90
N LYS A 89 14.91 -9.08 7.22
CA LYS A 89 14.55 -10.49 7.43
C LYS A 89 13.84 -11.04 6.21
N TYR A 90 14.34 -12.15 5.66
CA TYR A 90 13.74 -12.88 4.55
C TYR A 90 13.29 -14.25 5.03
N ASP A 91 11.99 -14.51 5.01
CA ASP A 91 11.34 -15.76 5.40
C ASP A 91 10.88 -16.52 4.16
N PHE A 92 11.61 -17.60 3.84
CA PHE A 92 11.32 -18.50 2.73
C PHE A 92 10.41 -19.67 3.13
N THR A 93 9.81 -19.65 4.32
CA THR A 93 8.91 -20.71 4.78
C THR A 93 7.71 -20.87 3.85
N GLY A 94 7.58 -22.05 3.24
CA GLY A 94 6.52 -22.34 2.28
C GLY A 94 6.72 -21.76 0.89
N PHE A 95 7.88 -21.14 0.62
CA PHE A 95 8.27 -20.72 -0.73
C PHE A 95 8.44 -21.95 -1.63
N ASP A 96 7.89 -21.91 -2.84
CA ASP A 96 8.09 -22.95 -3.84
C ASP A 96 9.26 -22.57 -4.78
N PRO A 97 10.42 -23.24 -4.69
CA PRO A 97 11.56 -22.92 -5.55
C PRO A 97 11.26 -23.16 -7.04
N ASN A 98 10.31 -24.04 -7.38
CA ASN A 98 9.92 -24.29 -8.76
C ASN A 98 9.01 -23.19 -9.34
N SER A 99 8.50 -22.31 -8.49
CA SER A 99 7.65 -21.19 -8.90
C SER A 99 8.42 -20.12 -9.67
N VAL A 100 9.76 -20.08 -9.56
CA VAL A 100 10.65 -19.12 -10.21
C VAL A 100 11.69 -19.89 -11.03
N ARG A 101 11.47 -20.04 -12.34
CA ARG A 101 12.44 -20.70 -13.22
C ARG A 101 13.52 -19.74 -13.71
N LYS A 102 14.73 -20.28 -13.86
CA LYS A 102 15.90 -19.57 -14.42
C LYS A 102 15.53 -18.93 -15.76
N VAL A 103 16.04 -17.72 -16.00
CA VAL A 103 15.92 -17.06 -17.31
C VAL A 103 16.68 -17.85 -18.37
N PRO A 104 16.16 -17.96 -19.61
CA PRO A 104 16.89 -18.56 -20.71
C PRO A 104 18.09 -17.67 -21.13
N GLU A 105 18.99 -18.25 -21.92
CA GLU A 105 20.17 -17.56 -22.47
C GLU A 105 19.81 -16.29 -23.27
N PRO A 106 20.72 -15.31 -23.36
CA PRO A 106 20.51 -14.10 -24.16
C PRO A 106 20.02 -14.39 -25.59
N GLY A 107 19.02 -13.61 -26.05
CA GLY A 107 18.41 -13.76 -27.37
C GLY A 107 17.41 -14.91 -27.53
N VAL A 108 17.14 -15.69 -26.46
CA VAL A 108 16.09 -16.71 -26.43
C VAL A 108 14.83 -16.14 -25.75
N HIS A 109 13.70 -16.17 -26.45
CA HIS A 109 12.43 -15.58 -26.01
C HIS A 109 11.27 -16.58 -26.08
N PRO A 110 10.24 -16.44 -25.22
CA PRO A 110 10.06 -15.41 -24.18
C PRO A 110 11.03 -15.58 -23.00
N ARG A 111 11.31 -14.50 -22.27
CA ARG A 111 12.26 -14.52 -21.15
C ARG A 111 11.95 -13.56 -20.02
N VAL A 112 10.99 -12.65 -20.17
CA VAL A 112 10.70 -11.67 -19.11
C VAL A 112 9.93 -12.35 -17.97
N PHE A 113 8.71 -12.83 -18.23
CA PHE A 113 7.86 -13.48 -17.22
C PHE A 113 7.94 -15.00 -17.20
N PHE A 114 8.28 -15.62 -18.32
CA PHE A 114 8.40 -17.07 -18.43
C PHE A 114 9.38 -17.39 -19.57
N GLY A 115 9.98 -18.58 -19.53
CA GLY A 115 10.83 -19.14 -20.59
C GLY A 115 10.04 -19.92 -21.65
N PRO A 116 10.67 -20.32 -22.77
CA PRO A 116 10.04 -21.19 -23.76
C PRO A 116 9.67 -22.57 -23.18
N ASP A 117 10.43 -23.06 -22.20
CA ASP A 117 10.21 -24.32 -21.48
C ASP A 117 8.97 -24.29 -20.57
N GLU A 118 8.52 -23.09 -20.18
CA GLU A 118 7.32 -22.88 -19.36
C GLU A 118 6.03 -22.77 -20.20
N LEU A 119 6.15 -22.53 -21.51
CA LEU A 119 4.99 -22.36 -22.41
C LEU A 119 4.04 -23.57 -22.43
N PRO A 120 4.50 -24.84 -22.45
CA PRO A 120 3.60 -25.99 -22.42
C PRO A 120 2.70 -25.99 -21.17
N GLU A 121 3.28 -25.72 -19.99
CA GLU A 121 2.53 -25.67 -18.72
C GLU A 121 1.57 -24.47 -18.69
N LEU A 122 2.01 -23.29 -19.15
CA LEU A 122 1.14 -22.12 -19.24
C LEU A 122 -0.08 -22.39 -20.15
N ARG A 123 0.15 -22.99 -21.33
CA ARG A 123 -0.93 -23.35 -22.26
C ARG A 123 -1.89 -24.35 -21.65
N GLU A 124 -1.37 -25.37 -20.99
CA GLU A 124 -2.16 -26.38 -20.31
C GLU A 124 -3.06 -25.74 -19.24
N ARG A 125 -2.50 -24.85 -18.42
CA ARG A 125 -3.26 -24.13 -17.40
C ARG A 125 -4.34 -23.23 -17.98
N LEU A 126 -4.02 -22.47 -19.04
CA LEU A 126 -4.98 -21.60 -19.72
C LEU A 126 -6.11 -22.39 -20.39
N LYS A 127 -5.85 -23.62 -20.84
CA LYS A 127 -6.81 -24.48 -21.50
C LYS A 127 -7.69 -25.26 -20.52
N ASN A 128 -7.11 -25.77 -19.43
CA ASN A 128 -7.74 -26.82 -18.62
C ASN A 128 -8.10 -26.40 -17.19
N THR A 129 -7.78 -25.17 -16.77
CA THR A 129 -8.28 -24.63 -15.49
C THR A 129 -9.43 -23.65 -15.71
N VAL A 130 -10.38 -23.63 -14.78
CA VAL A 130 -11.49 -22.64 -14.78
C VAL A 130 -11.00 -21.19 -14.86
N PRO A 131 -10.06 -20.71 -14.02
CA PRO A 131 -9.53 -19.35 -14.15
C PRO A 131 -8.85 -19.10 -15.50
N GLY A 132 -8.08 -20.08 -16.01
CA GLY A 132 -7.40 -20.01 -17.30
C GLY A 132 -8.36 -19.84 -18.48
N GLN A 133 -9.43 -20.65 -18.52
CA GLN A 133 -10.45 -20.55 -19.55
C GLN A 133 -11.17 -19.20 -19.51
N LYS A 134 -11.54 -18.74 -18.30
CA LYS A 134 -12.23 -17.45 -18.10
C LYS A 134 -11.40 -16.26 -18.59
N ILE A 135 -10.11 -16.21 -18.26
CA ILE A 135 -9.26 -15.10 -18.70
C ILE A 135 -9.01 -15.14 -20.21
N MET A 136 -8.84 -16.31 -20.82
CA MET A 136 -8.71 -16.39 -22.28
C MET A 136 -9.96 -15.92 -23.01
N VAL A 137 -11.15 -16.22 -22.49
CA VAL A 137 -12.42 -15.66 -22.98
C VAL A 137 -12.43 -14.13 -22.85
N ALA A 138 -12.01 -13.59 -21.69
CA ALA A 138 -11.96 -12.15 -21.47
C ALA A 138 -10.96 -11.44 -22.40
N ILE A 139 -9.77 -12.03 -22.63
CA ILE A 139 -8.77 -11.54 -23.59
C ILE A 139 -9.35 -11.47 -25.01
N LYS A 140 -9.90 -12.58 -25.49
CA LYS A 140 -10.50 -12.64 -26.83
C LYS A 140 -11.64 -11.63 -26.99
N LYS A 141 -12.49 -11.51 -25.96
CA LYS A 141 -13.60 -10.55 -25.94
C LYS A 141 -13.10 -9.11 -26.03
N GLU A 142 -12.07 -8.73 -25.26
CA GLU A 142 -11.54 -7.37 -25.33
C GLU A 142 -10.84 -7.08 -26.68
N LEU A 143 -10.12 -8.06 -27.26
CA LEU A 143 -9.55 -7.91 -28.61
C LEU A 143 -10.65 -7.72 -29.67
N ASN A 144 -11.71 -8.52 -29.60
CA ASN A 144 -12.90 -8.41 -30.47
C ASN A 144 -13.64 -7.09 -30.28
N ASN A 145 -13.62 -6.52 -29.08
CA ASN A 145 -14.23 -5.23 -28.74
C ASN A 145 -13.26 -4.04 -28.86
N ASN A 146 -12.07 -4.21 -29.44
CA ASN A 146 -11.10 -3.14 -29.58
C ASN A 146 -10.47 -3.09 -30.97
N ILE A 147 -9.47 -3.94 -31.23
CA ILE A 147 -8.68 -3.91 -32.48
C ILE A 147 -9.26 -4.79 -33.60
N ARG A 148 -10.41 -5.43 -33.36
CA ARG A 148 -11.13 -6.27 -34.33
C ARG A 148 -12.60 -5.87 -34.50
N ILE A 149 -13.04 -4.73 -33.96
CA ILE A 149 -14.36 -4.18 -34.28
C ILE A 149 -14.31 -3.62 -35.70
N GLU A 150 -15.03 -4.25 -36.62
CA GLU A 150 -15.13 -3.80 -38.00
C GLU A 150 -15.55 -2.31 -38.09
N GLY A 151 -14.84 -1.53 -38.91
CA GLY A 151 -15.11 -0.10 -39.10
C GLY A 151 -14.71 0.82 -37.92
N SER A 152 -14.21 0.29 -36.79
CA SER A 152 -13.83 1.14 -35.66
C SER A 152 -12.50 1.88 -35.88
N PRO A 153 -12.31 3.09 -35.29
CA PRO A 153 -11.04 3.80 -35.34
C PRO A 153 -9.85 3.02 -34.76
N THR A 154 -10.08 2.20 -33.73
CA THR A 154 -9.05 1.35 -33.12
C THR A 154 -8.60 0.23 -34.06
N THR A 155 -9.53 -0.42 -34.75
CA THR A 155 -9.20 -1.42 -35.79
C THR A 155 -8.49 -0.79 -36.97
N ALA A 156 -8.98 0.35 -37.48
CA ALA A 156 -8.34 1.06 -38.57
C ALA A 156 -6.90 1.48 -38.22
N GLY A 157 -6.69 2.01 -37.01
CA GLY A 157 -5.36 2.35 -36.51
C GLY A 157 -4.45 1.12 -36.36
N TYR A 158 -4.97 0.00 -35.86
CA TYR A 158 -4.21 -1.25 -35.77
C TYR A 158 -3.79 -1.77 -37.16
N GLN A 159 -4.70 -1.76 -38.14
CA GLN A 159 -4.39 -2.16 -39.52
C GLN A 159 -3.41 -1.19 -40.22
N ALA A 160 -3.47 0.10 -39.90
CA ALA A 160 -2.50 1.08 -40.37
C ALA A 160 -1.10 0.81 -39.80
N LEU A 161 -0.99 0.46 -38.51
CA LEU A 161 0.28 0.05 -37.90
C LEU A 161 0.86 -1.19 -38.58
N ILE A 162 0.05 -2.20 -38.92
CA ILE A 162 0.50 -3.39 -39.66
C ILE A 162 1.13 -3.01 -41.02
N LYS A 163 0.60 -1.96 -41.67
CA LYS A 163 1.09 -1.44 -42.96
C LYS A 163 2.31 -0.52 -42.85
N GLY A 164 2.80 -0.24 -41.63
CA GLY A 164 3.94 0.65 -41.42
C GLY A 164 3.58 2.14 -41.31
N ASP A 165 2.31 2.48 -41.07
CA ASP A 165 1.89 3.87 -40.97
C ASP A 165 2.27 4.47 -39.60
N GLU A 166 3.34 5.28 -39.61
CA GLU A 166 3.83 5.98 -38.42
C GLU A 166 2.98 7.20 -38.01
N SER A 167 1.93 7.56 -38.76
CA SER A 167 1.04 8.69 -38.43
C SER A 167 0.00 8.35 -37.35
N VAL A 168 -0.12 7.07 -36.97
CA VAL A 168 -1.09 6.60 -35.97
C VAL A 168 -0.76 7.20 -34.59
N GLU A 169 -1.72 7.94 -34.01
CA GLU A 169 -1.54 8.65 -32.73
C GLU A 169 -1.71 7.73 -31.49
N ILE A 170 -0.83 6.73 -31.35
CA ILE A 170 -0.89 5.74 -30.26
C ILE A 170 -0.81 6.36 -28.85
N GLN A 171 -0.26 7.56 -28.70
CA GLN A 171 -0.19 8.26 -27.40
C GLN A 171 -1.53 8.90 -27.01
N LYS A 172 -2.38 9.24 -27.99
CA LYS A 172 -3.75 9.71 -27.74
C LYS A 172 -4.71 8.54 -27.55
N ASN A 173 -4.45 7.42 -28.21
CA ASN A 173 -5.25 6.21 -28.10
C ASN A 173 -4.39 4.97 -27.79
N ILE A 174 -3.93 4.88 -26.55
CA ILE A 174 -3.01 3.82 -26.09
C ILE A 174 -3.61 2.42 -26.20
N SER A 175 -4.94 2.28 -26.31
CA SER A 175 -5.57 0.97 -26.40
C SER A 175 -5.22 0.23 -27.69
N ILE A 176 -4.81 0.93 -28.76
CA ILE A 176 -4.33 0.30 -30.00
C ILE A 176 -3.02 -0.45 -29.70
N ALA A 177 -2.07 0.22 -29.04
CA ALA A 177 -0.80 -0.38 -28.66
C ALA A 177 -1.00 -1.53 -27.67
N TYR A 178 -1.83 -1.34 -26.63
CA TYR A 178 -2.12 -2.44 -25.70
C TYR A 178 -2.93 -3.58 -26.33
N GLY A 179 -3.75 -3.31 -27.35
CA GLY A 179 -4.36 -4.34 -28.18
C GLY A 179 -3.32 -5.21 -28.88
N ALA A 180 -2.29 -4.60 -29.47
CA ALA A 180 -1.18 -5.33 -30.08
C ALA A 180 -0.39 -6.17 -29.05
N LEU A 181 -0.18 -5.66 -27.83
CA LEU A 181 0.43 -6.46 -26.75
C LEU A 181 -0.37 -7.74 -26.44
N TYR A 182 -1.68 -7.62 -26.27
CA TYR A 182 -2.54 -8.77 -25.99
C TYR A 182 -2.66 -9.72 -27.17
N GLU A 183 -2.64 -9.20 -28.39
CA GLU A 183 -2.62 -10.02 -29.59
C GLU A 183 -1.32 -10.81 -29.70
N ALA A 184 -0.17 -10.21 -29.39
CA ALA A 184 1.11 -10.93 -29.32
C ALA A 184 1.07 -12.06 -28.28
N PHE A 185 0.55 -11.78 -27.07
CA PHE A 185 0.35 -12.81 -26.04
C PHE A 185 -0.57 -13.94 -26.54
N ARG A 186 -1.72 -13.59 -27.13
CA ARG A 186 -2.67 -14.57 -27.68
C ARG A 186 -2.01 -15.45 -28.74
N CYS A 187 -1.35 -14.84 -29.74
CA CYS A 187 -0.69 -15.58 -30.81
C CYS A 187 0.37 -16.54 -30.26
N LEU A 188 1.14 -16.10 -29.25
CA LEU A 188 2.15 -16.93 -28.60
C LEU A 188 1.54 -18.14 -27.88
N VAL A 189 0.47 -17.95 -27.09
CA VAL A 189 -0.15 -19.06 -26.34
C VAL A 189 -0.99 -19.98 -27.23
N GLU A 190 -1.67 -19.44 -28.24
CA GLU A 190 -2.50 -20.22 -29.18
C GLU A 190 -1.73 -20.77 -30.38
N GLN A 191 -0.44 -20.45 -30.50
CA GLN A 191 0.42 -20.87 -31.61
C GLN A 191 -0.10 -20.38 -32.97
N ASP A 192 -0.64 -19.16 -33.02
CA ASP A 192 -1.13 -18.52 -34.24
C ASP A 192 -0.01 -17.77 -34.94
N GLU A 193 0.71 -18.49 -35.81
CA GLU A 193 1.87 -18.01 -36.54
C GLU A 193 1.57 -16.83 -37.48
N GLU A 194 0.43 -16.87 -38.17
CA GLU A 194 0.04 -15.82 -39.12
C GLU A 194 -0.36 -14.55 -38.38
N GLY A 195 -1.21 -14.68 -37.34
CA GLY A 195 -1.53 -13.56 -36.46
C GLY A 195 -0.26 -13.00 -35.78
N GLY A 196 0.67 -13.87 -35.39
CA GLY A 196 1.97 -13.52 -34.81
C GLY A 196 2.81 -12.63 -35.72
N LYS A 197 2.92 -12.98 -37.01
CA LYS A 197 3.63 -12.18 -38.02
C LYS A 197 2.96 -10.83 -38.29
N GLN A 198 1.63 -10.78 -38.25
CA GLN A 198 0.89 -9.53 -38.42
C GLN A 198 1.10 -8.58 -37.25
N VAL A 199 0.96 -9.06 -36.01
CA VAL A 199 1.17 -8.23 -34.82
C VAL A 199 2.63 -7.81 -34.67
N ALA A 200 3.60 -8.64 -35.08
CA ALA A 200 5.00 -8.27 -35.13
C ALA A 200 5.26 -7.04 -36.02
N LYS A 201 4.61 -6.94 -37.19
CA LYS A 201 4.68 -5.74 -38.05
C LYS A 201 4.11 -4.51 -37.34
N ALA A 202 2.96 -4.64 -36.67
CA ALA A 202 2.36 -3.55 -35.91
C ALA A 202 3.28 -3.06 -34.77
N ILE A 203 3.92 -3.99 -34.06
CA ILE A 203 4.86 -3.69 -32.97
C ILE A 203 6.10 -2.94 -33.48
N VAL A 204 6.62 -3.30 -34.65
CA VAL A 204 7.73 -2.57 -35.29
C VAL A 204 7.35 -1.10 -35.53
N THR A 205 6.17 -0.84 -36.09
CA THR A 205 5.67 0.52 -36.31
C THR A 205 5.44 1.25 -34.98
N ILE A 206 4.87 0.58 -33.98
CA ILE A 206 4.73 1.12 -32.62
C ILE A 206 6.10 1.54 -32.07
N ALA A 207 7.13 0.70 -32.20
CA ALA A 207 8.48 0.99 -31.70
C ALA A 207 9.10 2.21 -32.38
N GLN A 208 8.92 2.38 -33.70
CA GLN A 208 9.40 3.54 -34.44
C GLN A 208 8.72 4.83 -33.99
N ILE A 209 7.39 4.81 -33.85
CA ILE A 209 6.61 5.94 -33.32
C ILE A 209 7.10 6.28 -31.91
N ASP A 210 7.22 5.29 -31.03
CA ASP A 210 7.56 5.50 -29.63
C ASP A 210 8.98 6.05 -29.46
N GLN A 211 9.94 5.52 -30.22
CA GLN A 211 11.32 5.98 -30.24
C GLN A 211 11.42 7.48 -30.56
N LYS A 212 10.70 7.96 -31.58
CA LYS A 212 10.73 9.38 -31.99
C LYS A 212 10.26 10.30 -30.85
N VAL A 213 9.21 9.90 -30.14
CA VAL A 213 8.66 10.70 -29.04
C VAL A 213 9.59 10.68 -27.83
N ILE A 214 10.13 9.51 -27.48
CA ILE A 214 11.06 9.35 -26.36
C ILE A 214 12.34 10.15 -26.59
N GLN A 215 12.92 10.09 -27.80
CA GLN A 215 14.12 10.86 -28.12
C GLN A 215 13.89 12.36 -27.90
N LYS A 216 12.74 12.89 -28.36
CA LYS A 216 12.38 14.29 -28.14
C LYS A 216 12.27 14.65 -26.66
N SER A 217 11.70 13.76 -25.84
CA SER A 217 11.60 13.95 -24.39
C SER A 217 12.97 13.93 -23.72
N ILE A 218 13.86 13.02 -24.14
CA ILE A 218 15.25 12.94 -23.67
C ILE A 218 16.02 14.20 -24.04
N ASP A 219 15.91 14.68 -25.27
CA ASP A 219 16.60 15.89 -25.73
C ASP A 219 16.13 17.11 -24.92
N SER A 220 14.81 17.23 -24.68
CA SER A 220 14.26 18.29 -23.84
C SER A 220 14.75 18.21 -22.38
N TYR A 221 14.89 17.00 -21.84
CA TYR A 221 15.43 16.81 -20.50
C TYR A 221 16.90 17.23 -20.42
N LYS A 222 17.74 16.74 -21.35
CA LYS A 222 19.17 17.11 -21.42
C LYS A 222 19.39 18.60 -21.59
N GLN A 223 18.51 19.28 -22.35
CA GLN A 223 18.56 20.74 -22.48
C GLN A 223 18.29 21.46 -21.15
N LYS A 224 17.38 20.93 -20.32
CA LYS A 224 17.01 21.50 -19.01
C LYS A 224 17.97 21.11 -17.88
N HIS A 225 18.66 19.98 -18.04
CA HIS A 225 19.54 19.38 -17.05
C HIS A 225 20.86 18.91 -17.70
N PRO A 226 21.67 19.83 -18.26
CA PRO A 226 22.91 19.48 -18.95
C PRO A 226 23.94 18.77 -18.05
N GLU A 227 23.82 18.92 -16.72
CA GLU A 227 24.66 18.31 -15.70
C GLU A 227 24.23 16.89 -15.29
N ALA A 228 23.04 16.44 -15.70
CA ALA A 228 22.50 15.16 -15.29
C ALA A 228 23.30 13.99 -15.89
N LYS A 229 23.93 13.19 -15.02
CA LYS A 229 24.69 11.99 -15.43
C LYS A 229 23.78 10.89 -16.00
N ARG A 230 22.59 10.72 -15.43
CA ARG A 230 21.56 9.75 -15.85
C ARG A 230 20.21 10.45 -16.00
N ILE A 231 19.33 9.86 -16.80
CA ILE A 231 18.02 10.42 -17.13
C ILE A 231 16.95 9.79 -16.24
N ASP A 232 16.10 10.62 -15.63
CA ASP A 232 14.94 10.13 -14.89
C ASP A 232 13.96 9.44 -15.85
N PHE A 233 13.73 8.14 -15.64
CA PHE A 233 12.88 7.31 -16.51
C PHE A 233 11.47 7.89 -16.72
N ARG A 234 10.98 8.73 -15.80
CA ARG A 234 9.67 9.40 -15.94
C ARG A 234 9.61 10.39 -17.10
N VAL A 235 10.75 10.81 -17.65
CA VAL A 235 10.82 11.63 -18.88
C VAL A 235 10.13 10.94 -20.07
N THR A 236 10.07 9.62 -20.08
CA THR A 236 9.44 8.84 -21.16
C THR A 236 7.89 8.87 -21.12
N ALA A 237 7.28 9.80 -20.36
CA ALA A 237 5.89 9.78 -19.92
C ALA A 237 4.80 9.46 -20.97
N LYS A 238 3.88 8.54 -20.62
CA LYS A 238 2.62 8.16 -21.31
C LYS A 238 2.81 7.37 -22.63
N HIS A 239 3.80 6.49 -22.64
CA HIS A 239 4.21 5.71 -23.81
C HIS A 239 4.26 4.20 -23.52
N PRO A 240 4.12 3.31 -24.53
CA PRO A 240 4.36 1.89 -24.36
C PRO A 240 5.69 1.56 -23.67
N SER A 241 6.76 2.30 -23.98
CA SER A 241 8.06 2.11 -23.34
C SER A 241 8.07 2.48 -21.86
N GLN A 242 7.54 3.64 -21.46
CA GLN A 242 7.49 4.01 -20.02
C GLN A 242 6.74 2.98 -19.20
N ASN A 243 5.67 2.43 -19.76
CA ASN A 243 4.87 1.41 -19.08
C ASN A 243 5.51 0.02 -19.14
N GLY A 244 6.75 -0.11 -19.62
CA GLY A 244 7.46 -1.39 -19.76
C GLY A 244 6.88 -2.33 -20.81
N THR A 245 5.74 -1.96 -21.41
CA THR A 245 4.98 -2.83 -22.31
C THR A 245 5.67 -3.06 -23.65
N LEU A 246 6.53 -2.15 -24.12
CA LEU A 246 7.31 -2.37 -25.33
C LEU A 246 8.28 -3.57 -25.17
N GLY A 247 8.87 -3.73 -23.97
CA GLY A 247 9.71 -4.88 -23.66
C GLY A 247 8.92 -6.19 -23.72
N LEU A 248 7.68 -6.21 -23.22
CA LEU A 248 6.80 -7.38 -23.30
C LEU A 248 6.32 -7.66 -24.72
N MET A 249 6.04 -6.62 -25.52
CA MET A 249 5.72 -6.76 -26.94
C MET A 249 6.88 -7.42 -27.70
N TYR A 250 8.11 -6.97 -27.45
CA TYR A 250 9.31 -7.59 -28.00
C TYR A 250 9.42 -9.04 -27.57
N ASP A 251 9.33 -9.30 -26.26
CA ASP A 251 9.50 -10.63 -25.68
C ASP A 251 8.51 -11.66 -26.24
N TRP A 252 7.23 -11.29 -26.38
CA TRP A 252 6.20 -12.23 -26.84
C TRP A 252 6.09 -12.34 -28.36
N ALA A 253 6.51 -11.31 -29.10
CA ALA A 253 6.48 -11.33 -30.57
C ALA A 253 7.83 -11.68 -31.21
N TYR A 254 8.92 -11.84 -30.43
CA TYR A 254 10.29 -12.02 -30.91
C TYR A 254 10.42 -13.11 -31.98
N ASN A 255 9.80 -14.27 -31.74
CA ASN A 255 9.89 -15.44 -32.63
C ASN A 255 9.09 -15.25 -33.93
N PHE A 256 8.17 -14.28 -34.00
CA PHE A 256 7.45 -13.90 -35.22
C PHE A 256 8.15 -12.79 -36.01
N MET A 257 9.17 -12.15 -35.43
CA MET A 257 9.96 -11.11 -36.07
C MET A 257 11.16 -11.70 -36.80
N ASN A 258 11.49 -11.13 -37.97
CA ASN A 258 12.80 -11.31 -38.58
C ASN A 258 13.87 -10.43 -37.90
N GLN A 259 15.14 -10.61 -38.25
CA GLN A 259 16.25 -9.88 -37.61
C GLN A 259 16.11 -8.36 -37.71
N GLN A 260 15.78 -7.82 -38.90
CA GLN A 260 15.61 -6.37 -39.10
C GLN A 260 14.50 -5.80 -38.19
N GLN A 261 13.38 -6.51 -38.08
CA GLN A 261 12.28 -6.14 -37.18
C GLN A 261 12.74 -6.15 -35.72
N ARG A 262 13.49 -7.18 -35.31
CA ARG A 262 14.06 -7.27 -33.95
C ARG A 262 14.99 -6.10 -33.66
N ASP A 263 15.83 -5.73 -34.62
CA ASP A 263 16.79 -4.63 -34.46
C ASP A 263 16.10 -3.28 -34.29
N ILE A 264 15.01 -3.03 -35.05
CA ILE A 264 14.21 -1.81 -34.91
C ILE A 264 13.59 -1.71 -33.51
N VAL A 265 12.96 -2.79 -33.04
CA VAL A 265 12.31 -2.79 -31.73
C VAL A 265 13.34 -2.69 -30.61
N ARG A 266 14.47 -3.43 -30.70
CA ARG A 266 15.57 -3.35 -29.74
C ARG A 266 16.12 -1.92 -29.65
N LYS A 267 16.33 -1.25 -30.78
CA LYS A 267 16.81 0.15 -30.81
C LYS A 267 15.87 1.10 -30.05
N ALA A 268 14.55 0.91 -30.18
CA ALA A 268 13.57 1.69 -29.44
C ALA A 268 13.64 1.41 -27.93
N ILE A 269 13.78 0.14 -27.53
CA ILE A 269 13.98 -0.27 -26.13
C ILE A 269 15.25 0.38 -25.55
N VAL A 270 16.38 0.29 -26.26
CA VAL A 270 17.67 0.90 -25.86
C VAL A 270 17.52 2.42 -25.70
N THR A 271 16.81 3.08 -26.61
CA THR A 271 16.55 4.53 -26.50
C THR A 271 15.77 4.87 -25.22
N ALA A 272 14.88 3.97 -24.79
CA ALA A 272 14.02 4.16 -23.62
C ALA A 272 14.65 3.71 -22.28
N SER A 273 15.70 2.89 -22.30
CA SER A 273 16.26 2.26 -21.09
C SER A 273 17.72 2.64 -20.81
N ASN A 274 18.52 2.95 -21.82
CA ASN A 274 19.93 3.21 -21.66
C ASN A 274 20.19 4.54 -20.92
N ASN A 275 21.15 4.53 -20.01
CA ASN A 275 21.51 5.66 -19.15
C ASN A 275 20.32 6.19 -18.29
N MET A 276 19.32 5.35 -18.04
CA MET A 276 18.18 5.72 -17.20
C MET A 276 18.47 5.48 -15.71
N THR A 277 17.80 6.24 -14.86
CA THR A 277 17.66 6.02 -13.41
C THR A 277 16.19 6.21 -13.02
N LEU A 278 15.84 5.89 -11.79
CA LEU A 278 14.46 5.99 -11.29
C LEU A 278 14.42 6.44 -9.83
N GLN A 279 13.23 6.83 -9.39
CA GLN A 279 13.02 7.19 -8.00
C GLN A 279 13.36 6.02 -7.07
N GLY A 280 14.03 6.31 -5.96
CA GLY A 280 14.33 5.33 -4.92
C GLY A 280 15.64 4.55 -5.14
N ALA A 281 16.20 4.57 -6.36
CA ALA A 281 17.46 3.88 -6.66
C ALA A 281 18.63 4.44 -5.83
N GLN A 282 18.76 5.77 -5.82
CA GLN A 282 19.89 6.50 -5.23
C GLN A 282 19.42 7.50 -4.16
N ASN A 283 18.62 7.03 -3.22
CA ASN A 283 18.08 7.83 -2.11
C ASN A 283 18.72 7.42 -0.79
N LEU A 284 18.87 8.37 0.15
CA LEU A 284 19.00 8.03 1.57
C LEU A 284 17.90 7.04 1.95
N ARG A 285 18.26 5.97 2.64
CA ARG A 285 17.34 4.91 3.02
C ARG A 285 16.50 5.38 4.20
N THR A 286 15.29 5.83 3.92
CA THR A 286 14.31 6.21 4.94
C THR A 286 12.93 5.82 4.45
N ILE A 287 11.99 5.59 5.38
CA ILE A 287 10.59 5.42 5.00
C ILE A 287 10.09 6.55 4.09
N ARG A 288 10.47 7.82 4.31
CA ARG A 288 9.92 8.95 3.55
C ARG A 288 10.38 8.95 2.08
N THR A 289 11.59 8.48 1.82
CA THR A 289 12.25 8.50 0.50
C THR A 289 12.09 7.19 -0.27
N ASN A 290 11.74 6.11 0.43
CA ASN A 290 11.61 4.76 -0.15
C ASN A 290 10.19 4.18 -0.03
N SER A 291 9.20 4.93 0.46
CA SER A 291 7.84 4.41 0.59
C SER A 291 6.86 4.80 -0.52
N SER A 292 7.28 5.59 -1.50
CA SER A 292 6.35 6.15 -2.48
C SER A 292 5.98 5.13 -3.56
N ASN A 293 4.68 4.99 -3.87
CA ASN A 293 4.22 4.15 -4.98
C ASN A 293 4.84 4.50 -6.35
N TRP A 294 5.41 5.70 -6.49
CA TRP A 294 6.11 6.10 -7.71
C TRP A 294 7.35 5.24 -7.95
N ILE A 295 7.97 4.70 -6.91
CA ILE A 295 9.15 3.82 -7.01
C ILE A 295 8.78 2.54 -7.76
N SER A 296 7.76 1.81 -7.28
CA SER A 296 7.29 0.59 -7.95
C SER A 296 6.77 0.91 -9.36
N TRP A 297 6.09 2.05 -9.56
CA TRP A 297 5.68 2.47 -10.91
C TRP A 297 6.87 2.65 -11.86
N THR A 298 7.87 3.43 -11.48
CA THR A 298 9.04 3.67 -12.35
C THR A 298 9.91 2.44 -12.55
N SER A 299 9.80 1.44 -11.67
CA SER A 299 10.53 0.17 -11.79
C SER A 299 10.09 -0.68 -12.99
N ARG A 300 9.06 -0.26 -13.75
CA ARG A 300 8.75 -0.83 -15.07
C ARG A 300 9.88 -0.73 -16.09
N LEU A 301 10.89 0.10 -15.82
CA LEU A 301 12.17 0.05 -16.52
C LEU A 301 12.75 -1.38 -16.58
N VAL A 302 12.52 -2.19 -15.54
CA VAL A 302 12.97 -3.59 -15.50
C VAL A 302 12.40 -4.43 -16.65
N CYS A 303 11.16 -4.17 -17.10
CA CYS A 303 10.56 -4.91 -18.21
C CYS A 303 11.30 -4.67 -19.53
N LEU A 304 11.77 -3.43 -19.75
CA LEU A 304 12.57 -3.07 -20.93
C LEU A 304 13.94 -3.74 -20.88
N LEU A 305 14.63 -3.60 -19.75
CA LEU A 305 15.97 -4.14 -19.55
C LEU A 305 16.00 -5.66 -19.61
N ALA A 306 15.03 -6.33 -18.96
CA ALA A 306 14.89 -7.78 -18.97
C ALA A 306 14.61 -8.34 -20.37
N ALA A 307 13.96 -7.57 -21.23
CA ALA A 307 13.66 -7.99 -22.60
C ALA A 307 14.88 -7.96 -23.53
N ILE A 308 15.97 -7.27 -23.18
CA ILE A 308 17.18 -7.17 -24.00
C ILE A 308 18.45 -7.56 -23.21
N GLU A 309 18.29 -8.25 -22.09
CA GLU A 309 19.40 -8.62 -21.20
C GLU A 309 20.47 -9.46 -21.92
N GLY A 310 21.71 -8.97 -21.91
CA GLY A 310 22.81 -9.60 -22.64
C GLY A 310 22.79 -9.36 -24.16
N GLU A 311 21.86 -8.55 -24.67
CA GLU A 311 21.86 -8.07 -26.06
C GLU A 311 22.48 -6.68 -26.19
N GLU A 312 22.70 -6.24 -27.44
CA GLU A 312 23.25 -4.92 -27.74
C GLU A 312 22.42 -3.79 -27.11
N GLY A 313 23.09 -2.91 -26.37
CA GLY A 313 22.48 -1.76 -25.70
C GLY A 313 21.84 -2.05 -24.35
N TYR A 314 21.97 -3.26 -23.81
CA TYR A 314 21.63 -3.56 -22.41
C TYR A 314 22.45 -2.70 -21.44
N ASP A 315 21.77 -2.09 -20.48
CA ASP A 315 22.38 -1.26 -19.43
C ASP A 315 22.26 -1.98 -18.06
N PRO A 316 23.31 -2.69 -17.61
CA PRO A 316 23.29 -3.39 -16.33
C PRO A 316 23.20 -2.43 -15.14
N VAL A 317 23.69 -1.19 -15.26
CA VAL A 317 23.61 -0.20 -14.18
C VAL A 317 22.17 0.26 -13.97
N ALA A 318 21.43 0.52 -15.06
CA ALA A 318 20.00 0.83 -14.99
C ALA A 318 19.20 -0.32 -14.36
N TYR A 319 19.61 -1.57 -14.62
CA TYR A 319 18.99 -2.75 -14.01
C TYR A 319 19.25 -2.77 -12.49
N GLN A 320 20.51 -2.62 -12.08
CA GLN A 320 20.90 -2.55 -10.67
C GLN A 320 20.19 -1.40 -9.92
N HIS A 321 20.02 -0.25 -10.55
CA HIS A 321 19.22 0.84 -9.98
C HIS A 321 17.76 0.43 -9.74
N SER A 322 17.16 -0.35 -10.65
CA SER A 322 15.79 -0.86 -10.50
C SER A 322 15.68 -1.86 -9.35
N VAL A 323 16.67 -2.76 -9.22
CA VAL A 323 16.81 -3.71 -8.11
C VAL A 323 16.90 -2.96 -6.77
N GLN A 324 17.80 -1.98 -6.66
CA GLN A 324 17.97 -1.18 -5.45
C GLN A 324 16.70 -0.42 -5.07
N ALA A 325 16.03 0.20 -6.05
CA ALA A 325 14.79 0.91 -5.81
C ALA A 325 13.70 -0.01 -5.24
N MET A 326 13.53 -1.20 -5.82
CA MET A 326 12.53 -2.19 -5.39
C MET A 326 12.87 -2.85 -4.06
N LYS A 327 14.14 -3.23 -3.81
CA LYS A 327 14.60 -3.79 -2.53
C LYS A 327 14.18 -2.91 -1.35
N TRP A 328 14.51 -1.62 -1.44
CA TRP A 328 14.24 -0.67 -0.36
C TRP A 328 12.78 -0.26 -0.32
N PHE A 329 12.07 -0.26 -1.45
CA PHE A 329 10.62 -0.10 -1.44
C PHE A 329 9.92 -1.23 -0.68
N PHE A 330 10.25 -2.50 -0.96
CA PHE A 330 9.67 -3.64 -0.24
C PHE A 330 10.02 -3.63 1.26
N SER A 331 11.21 -3.14 1.60
CA SER A 331 11.70 -3.12 2.98
C SER A 331 11.18 -1.95 3.82
N LEU A 332 10.97 -0.77 3.23
CA LEU A 332 10.64 0.46 3.97
C LEU A 332 9.27 1.04 3.66
N SER A 333 8.58 0.57 2.62
CA SER A 333 7.23 1.02 2.29
C SER A 333 6.13 0.26 3.05
N ILE A 334 6.50 -0.86 3.66
CA ILE A 334 5.67 -1.74 4.47
C ILE A 334 6.27 -1.79 5.88
N PHE A 335 5.46 -1.50 6.88
CA PHE A 335 5.85 -1.57 8.28
C PHE A 335 6.03 -3.04 8.72
N PRO A 336 6.78 -3.30 9.80
CA PRO A 336 7.06 -4.66 10.28
C PRO A 336 5.83 -5.55 10.50
N ASP A 337 4.69 -4.96 10.79
CA ASP A 337 3.41 -5.63 11.02
C ASP A 337 2.56 -5.86 9.76
N GLY A 338 2.98 -5.32 8.61
CA GLY A 338 2.33 -5.49 7.32
C GLY A 338 1.43 -4.33 6.86
N GLU A 339 1.25 -3.26 7.64
CA GLU A 339 0.57 -2.06 7.11
C GLU A 339 1.51 -1.29 6.16
N SER A 340 0.97 -0.70 5.10
CA SER A 340 1.75 0.14 4.18
C SER A 340 1.74 1.62 4.55
N HIS A 341 2.87 2.28 4.31
CA HIS A 341 3.05 3.71 4.58
C HIS A 341 2.06 4.61 3.81
N GLU A 342 1.80 4.33 2.53
CA GLU A 342 0.83 5.10 1.73
C GLU A 342 -0.59 4.53 1.75
N GLY A 343 -0.83 3.42 2.46
CA GLY A 343 -2.09 2.68 2.49
C GLY A 343 -2.28 1.73 1.33
N TRP A 344 -2.83 0.56 1.62
CA TRP A 344 -2.93 -0.54 0.67
C TRP A 344 -3.87 -0.27 -0.49
N GLY A 345 -4.74 0.74 -0.41
CA GLY A 345 -5.51 1.23 -1.53
C GLY A 345 -4.66 1.90 -2.63
N LYS A 346 -3.48 2.47 -2.29
CA LYS A 346 -2.59 3.15 -3.26
C LYS A 346 -1.16 2.57 -3.30
N GLN A 347 -0.72 1.90 -2.25
CA GLN A 347 0.57 1.22 -2.22
C GLN A 347 0.47 -0.05 -3.08
N PHE A 348 0.95 0.04 -4.32
CA PHE A 348 1.05 -1.11 -5.21
C PHE A 348 2.45 -1.69 -5.10
N LEU A 349 2.56 -2.98 -4.75
CA LEU A 349 3.87 -3.64 -4.78
C LEU A 349 4.37 -3.78 -6.22
N MET A 350 3.44 -3.92 -7.16
CA MET A 350 3.74 -4.29 -8.55
C MET A 350 4.55 -5.57 -8.55
N ALA A 351 4.00 -6.60 -7.87
CA ALA A 351 4.69 -7.85 -7.62
C ALA A 351 5.15 -8.54 -8.91
N GLU A 352 4.52 -8.27 -10.05
CA GLU A 352 4.97 -8.78 -11.32
C GLU A 352 6.39 -8.29 -11.67
N LEU A 353 6.76 -7.07 -11.28
CA LEU A 353 8.08 -6.50 -11.55
C LEU A 353 9.15 -7.15 -10.67
N ALA A 354 8.84 -7.34 -9.39
CA ALA A 354 9.74 -8.07 -8.49
C ALA A 354 9.82 -9.56 -8.85
N TYR A 355 8.80 -10.16 -9.48
CA TYR A 355 8.91 -11.52 -10.03
C TYR A 355 9.92 -11.60 -11.19
N ILE A 356 9.95 -10.59 -12.08
CA ILE A 356 10.98 -10.49 -13.13
C ILE A 356 12.39 -10.45 -12.51
N MET A 357 12.54 -9.79 -11.37
CA MET A 357 13.81 -9.72 -10.63
C MET A 357 14.12 -11.03 -9.87
N ALA A 358 13.11 -11.70 -9.32
CA ALA A 358 13.28 -13.01 -8.66
C ALA A 358 13.82 -14.07 -9.63
N ARG A 359 13.41 -14.05 -10.91
CA ARG A 359 13.99 -14.92 -11.95
C ARG A 359 15.49 -14.70 -12.21
N ARG A 360 16.04 -13.62 -11.65
CA ARG A 360 17.45 -13.20 -11.70
C ARG A 360 18.12 -13.20 -10.32
N GLY A 361 17.52 -13.86 -9.32
CA GLY A 361 18.09 -14.03 -7.98
C GLY A 361 17.58 -13.07 -6.90
N GLU A 362 16.69 -12.12 -7.24
CA GLU A 362 16.28 -11.06 -6.29
C GLU A 362 14.92 -11.36 -5.63
N TYR A 363 14.94 -11.96 -4.44
CA TYR A 363 13.74 -12.50 -3.77
C TYR A 363 13.07 -11.55 -2.75
N PHE A 364 12.71 -10.34 -3.18
CA PHE A 364 12.12 -9.33 -2.27
C PHE A 364 10.82 -9.74 -1.58
N PHE A 365 10.06 -10.69 -2.14
CA PHE A 365 8.83 -11.21 -1.54
C PHE A 365 9.04 -12.06 -0.30
N ALA A 366 10.25 -12.60 -0.11
CA ALA A 366 10.58 -13.28 1.14
C ALA A 366 10.71 -12.28 2.30
N ASN A 367 10.77 -10.97 2.05
CA ASN A 367 10.84 -9.99 3.13
C ASN A 367 9.68 -10.18 4.14
N GLN A 368 10.02 -10.26 5.43
CA GLN A 368 9.09 -10.55 6.51
C GLN A 368 7.93 -9.53 6.60
N ASN A 369 8.15 -8.27 6.23
CA ASN A 369 7.11 -7.24 6.24
C ASN A 369 6.04 -7.56 5.17
N VAL A 370 6.46 -8.09 4.02
CA VAL A 370 5.56 -8.57 2.96
C VAL A 370 4.79 -9.80 3.43
N ARG A 371 5.45 -10.74 4.09
CA ARG A 371 4.79 -11.92 4.71
C ARG A 371 3.72 -11.49 5.70
N ASN A 372 4.03 -10.53 6.56
CA ASN A 372 3.11 -9.99 7.57
C ASN A 372 1.95 -9.21 6.93
N THR A 373 2.11 -8.67 5.73
CA THR A 373 1.00 -8.08 4.96
C THR A 373 -0.13 -9.09 4.78
N PHE A 374 0.18 -10.30 4.29
CA PHE A 374 -0.84 -11.31 4.02
C PHE A 374 -1.26 -12.05 5.30
N ASN A 375 -0.28 -12.44 6.13
CA ASN A 375 -0.52 -13.28 7.31
C ASN A 375 -1.11 -12.53 8.51
N LYS A 376 -0.97 -11.21 8.56
CA LYS A 376 -1.48 -10.36 9.66
C LYS A 376 -2.44 -9.30 9.13
N TYR A 377 -1.94 -8.29 8.43
CA TYR A 377 -2.74 -7.09 8.14
C TYR A 377 -3.94 -7.36 7.21
N TRP A 378 -3.75 -7.98 6.03
CA TRP A 378 -4.85 -8.26 5.09
C TRP A 378 -5.84 -9.28 5.62
N LEU A 379 -5.38 -10.30 6.34
CA LEU A 379 -6.28 -11.25 7.01
C LEU A 379 -7.22 -10.51 7.98
N HIS A 380 -6.69 -9.57 8.76
CA HIS A 380 -7.51 -8.78 9.68
C HIS A 380 -8.34 -7.69 8.95
N ALA A 381 -7.85 -7.12 7.85
CA ALA A 381 -8.58 -6.12 7.08
C ALA A 381 -9.69 -6.72 6.18
N LEU A 382 -9.72 -8.05 6.06
CA LEU A 382 -10.79 -8.77 5.40
C LEU A 382 -12.09 -8.62 6.18
N ASN A 383 -13.17 -8.29 5.48
CA ASN A 383 -14.49 -8.21 6.07
C ASN A 383 -14.93 -9.61 6.57
N PRO A 384 -15.71 -9.72 7.67
CA PRO A 384 -16.00 -11.01 8.30
C PRO A 384 -16.61 -12.08 7.38
N TRP A 385 -17.39 -11.67 6.38
CA TRP A 385 -18.05 -12.55 5.39
C TRP A 385 -17.33 -12.60 4.04
N GLY A 386 -16.10 -12.08 3.94
CA GLY A 386 -15.33 -12.04 2.70
C GLY A 386 -16.02 -11.27 1.57
N ARG A 387 -16.08 -11.89 0.39
CA ARG A 387 -16.62 -11.30 -0.84
C ARG A 387 -18.04 -11.79 -1.09
N LYS A 388 -18.98 -10.85 -1.24
CA LYS A 388 -20.36 -11.13 -1.70
C LYS A 388 -20.52 -10.61 -3.12
N ASP A 389 -20.55 -11.52 -4.09
CA ASP A 389 -20.70 -11.16 -5.51
C ASP A 389 -22.08 -10.57 -5.85
N GLU A 390 -23.11 -10.90 -5.06
CA GLU A 390 -24.51 -10.58 -5.35
C GLU A 390 -25.00 -9.24 -4.77
N GLU A 391 -24.36 -8.68 -3.73
CA GLU A 391 -24.95 -7.56 -3.00
C GLU A 391 -24.80 -6.17 -3.67
N PHE A 392 -23.88 -5.97 -4.63
CA PHE A 392 -23.62 -4.63 -5.22
C PHE A 392 -23.16 -4.63 -6.69
N GLY A 393 -23.87 -5.34 -7.57
CA GLY A 393 -23.66 -5.23 -9.02
C GLY A 393 -22.26 -5.64 -9.51
N GLY A 394 -21.62 -6.57 -8.80
CA GLY A 394 -20.33 -7.15 -9.19
C GLY A 394 -19.09 -6.31 -8.94
N VAL A 395 -19.16 -5.13 -8.28
CA VAL A 395 -18.00 -4.20 -8.16
C VAL A 395 -17.35 -4.15 -6.76
N SER A 396 -17.93 -4.77 -5.72
CA SER A 396 -17.38 -4.72 -4.35
C SER A 396 -16.24 -5.70 -4.11
N GLY A 397 -15.17 -5.26 -3.42
CA GLY A 397 -14.12 -6.13 -2.91
C GLY A 397 -14.24 -6.40 -1.40
N PRO A 398 -13.52 -7.39 -0.86
CA PRO A 398 -13.73 -7.88 0.50
C PRO A 398 -12.87 -7.17 1.57
N PHE A 399 -12.27 -6.00 1.26
CA PHE A 399 -11.36 -5.31 2.17
C PHE A 399 -11.82 -3.91 2.55
N THR A 400 -11.28 -3.43 3.66
CA THR A 400 -11.37 -2.04 4.11
C THR A 400 -9.96 -1.46 4.31
N PHE A 401 -9.59 -0.45 3.52
CA PHE A 401 -8.30 0.26 3.64
C PHE A 401 -8.49 1.78 3.78
N TYR A 402 -7.72 2.44 4.66
CA TYR A 402 -7.84 3.87 4.91
C TYR A 402 -6.87 4.72 4.08
N ASP A 403 -7.24 5.02 2.82
CA ASP A 403 -6.46 5.89 1.93
C ASP A 403 -7.24 6.31 0.67
N SER A 404 -6.55 6.97 -0.25
CA SER A 404 -7.15 7.59 -1.43
C SER A 404 -7.67 6.74 -2.55
N GLN A 405 -7.28 5.49 -2.58
CA GLN A 405 -7.81 4.53 -3.53
C GLN A 405 -8.41 3.31 -2.82
N GLY A 406 -8.30 3.27 -1.49
CA GLY A 406 -9.01 2.37 -0.59
C GLY A 406 -10.45 2.78 -0.31
N GLY A 407 -10.90 2.42 0.89
CA GLY A 407 -12.26 2.56 1.42
C GLY A 407 -12.90 1.21 1.75
N THR A 408 -14.11 1.26 2.31
CA THR A 408 -14.94 0.08 2.52
C THR A 408 -15.37 -0.50 1.17
N LYS A 409 -15.49 -1.84 1.08
CA LYS A 409 -15.77 -2.58 -0.17
C LYS A 409 -14.66 -2.45 -1.22
N THR A 410 -13.42 -2.20 -0.79
CA THR A 410 -12.29 -2.04 -1.70
C THR A 410 -11.87 -3.39 -2.28
N ARG A 411 -11.68 -3.41 -3.60
CA ARG A 411 -10.91 -4.46 -4.27
C ARG A 411 -9.44 -4.19 -4.05
N ILE A 412 -8.64 -5.23 -3.88
CA ILE A 412 -7.19 -5.06 -3.84
C ILE A 412 -6.76 -4.33 -5.10
N PRO A 413 -6.10 -3.18 -4.97
CA PRO A 413 -6.02 -2.21 -6.06
C PRO A 413 -4.85 -2.54 -7.01
N SER A 414 -3.96 -3.47 -6.65
CA SER A 414 -3.06 -4.21 -7.55
C SER A 414 -3.33 -5.70 -7.39
N LEU A 415 -4.13 -6.28 -8.28
CA LEU A 415 -4.37 -7.71 -8.27
C LEU A 415 -3.10 -8.57 -8.49
N PRO A 416 -2.13 -8.15 -9.33
CA PRO A 416 -0.86 -8.84 -9.49
C PRO A 416 -0.17 -9.20 -8.18
N ASP A 417 -0.30 -8.35 -7.14
CA ASP A 417 0.31 -8.56 -5.83
C ASP A 417 -0.15 -9.90 -5.20
N ILE A 418 -1.44 -10.23 -5.30
CA ILE A 418 -1.98 -11.51 -4.82
C ILE A 418 -1.55 -12.67 -5.72
N LEU A 419 -1.68 -12.49 -7.04
CA LEU A 419 -1.48 -13.56 -8.01
C LEU A 419 -0.05 -14.08 -7.98
N VAL A 420 0.91 -13.15 -7.96
CA VAL A 420 2.34 -13.47 -7.88
C VAL A 420 2.65 -14.10 -6.53
N TYR A 421 2.18 -13.52 -5.41
CA TYR A 421 2.48 -14.08 -4.10
C TYR A 421 1.89 -15.48 -3.91
N LYS A 422 0.68 -15.74 -4.42
CA LYS A 422 0.08 -17.08 -4.43
C LYS A 422 0.91 -18.07 -5.25
N LYS A 423 1.50 -17.65 -6.37
CA LYS A 423 2.42 -18.48 -7.16
C LYS A 423 3.70 -18.81 -6.39
N LEU A 424 4.26 -17.85 -5.66
CA LEU A 424 5.49 -18.03 -4.90
C LEU A 424 5.28 -18.88 -3.63
N TYR A 425 4.11 -18.78 -3.01
CA TYR A 425 3.74 -19.49 -1.77
C TYR A 425 2.45 -20.30 -1.96
N PRO A 426 2.44 -21.30 -2.86
CA PRO A 426 1.22 -21.98 -3.29
C PRO A 426 0.56 -22.80 -2.17
N LYS A 427 1.30 -23.15 -1.11
CA LYS A 427 0.83 -23.94 0.03
C LYS A 427 0.56 -23.11 1.28
N ASP A 428 0.79 -21.79 1.24
CA ASP A 428 0.47 -20.93 2.38
C ASP A 428 -1.06 -20.73 2.47
N PRO A 429 -1.70 -21.16 3.58
CA PRO A 429 -3.14 -21.09 3.72
C PRO A 429 -3.68 -19.65 3.79
N ALA A 430 -2.90 -18.68 4.28
CA ALA A 430 -3.35 -17.29 4.37
C ALA A 430 -3.47 -16.64 2.99
N ILE A 431 -2.44 -16.77 2.14
CA ILE A 431 -2.51 -16.27 0.76
C ILE A 431 -3.51 -17.07 -0.08
N ASP A 432 -3.66 -18.39 0.12
CA ASP A 432 -4.71 -19.17 -0.57
C ASP A 432 -6.11 -18.60 -0.28
N PHE A 433 -6.38 -18.33 0.99
CA PHE A 433 -7.66 -17.78 1.42
C PHE A 433 -7.89 -16.32 0.95
N ILE A 434 -6.86 -15.48 1.00
CA ILE A 434 -6.90 -14.12 0.45
C ILE A 434 -7.14 -14.17 -1.07
N TYR A 435 -6.46 -15.06 -1.77
CA TYR A 435 -6.65 -15.29 -3.20
C TYR A 435 -8.09 -15.72 -3.49
N ARG A 436 -8.61 -16.74 -2.79
CA ARG A 436 -9.99 -17.21 -2.91
C ARG A 436 -10.99 -16.07 -2.69
N SER A 437 -10.82 -15.31 -1.62
CA SER A 437 -11.68 -14.16 -1.29
C SER A 437 -11.61 -13.05 -2.34
N ALA A 438 -10.43 -12.78 -2.90
CA ALA A 438 -10.28 -11.80 -3.95
C ALA A 438 -10.88 -12.28 -5.28
N MET A 439 -10.73 -13.56 -5.63
CA MET A 439 -11.18 -14.12 -6.90
C MET A 439 -12.69 -14.38 -6.96
N GLY A 440 -13.28 -14.73 -5.82
CA GLY A 440 -14.63 -15.27 -5.69
C GLY A 440 -14.68 -16.77 -6.00
N GLU A 441 -15.64 -17.50 -5.40
CA GLU A 441 -15.77 -18.97 -5.52
C GLU A 441 -15.80 -19.44 -6.98
N GLY A 442 -16.52 -18.71 -7.83
CA GLY A 442 -16.63 -19.00 -9.26
C GLY A 442 -15.52 -18.38 -10.12
N TYR A 443 -14.43 -17.86 -9.54
CA TYR A 443 -13.39 -17.11 -10.26
C TYR A 443 -13.97 -15.92 -11.06
N GLY A 444 -15.02 -15.28 -10.56
CA GLY A 444 -15.73 -14.18 -11.25
C GLY A 444 -14.81 -13.03 -11.66
N SER A 445 -13.77 -12.77 -10.85
CA SER A 445 -12.75 -11.75 -11.14
C SER A 445 -12.00 -11.99 -12.45
N PHE A 446 -11.87 -13.24 -12.91
CA PHE A 446 -11.22 -13.56 -14.18
C PHE A 446 -12.11 -13.30 -15.40
N SER A 447 -13.43 -13.20 -15.19
CA SER A 447 -14.41 -12.87 -16.23
C SER A 447 -14.64 -11.36 -16.40
N GLU A 448 -14.04 -10.54 -15.53
CA GLU A 448 -14.15 -9.08 -15.61
C GLU A 448 -13.47 -8.53 -16.86
N ARG A 449 -13.98 -7.39 -17.34
CA ARG A 449 -13.44 -6.72 -18.52
C ARG A 449 -11.96 -6.36 -18.33
N ILE A 450 -11.14 -6.75 -19.31
CA ILE A 450 -9.77 -6.23 -19.45
C ILE A 450 -9.85 -4.80 -19.96
N ASN A 451 -9.20 -3.86 -19.28
CA ASN A 451 -9.26 -2.44 -19.65
C ASN A 451 -7.95 -1.99 -20.30
N LEU A 452 -7.97 -1.88 -21.63
CA LEU A 452 -6.83 -1.42 -22.44
C LEU A 452 -6.64 0.11 -22.44
N ARG A 453 -7.40 0.87 -21.66
CA ARG A 453 -7.26 2.34 -21.59
C ARG A 453 -6.28 2.79 -20.51
N HIS A 454 -5.84 1.88 -19.64
CA HIS A 454 -4.98 2.21 -18.51
C HIS A 454 -3.97 1.10 -18.24
N HIS A 455 -2.69 1.47 -18.14
CA HIS A 455 -1.59 0.51 -18.00
C HIS A 455 -1.72 -0.40 -16.77
N PHE A 456 -2.17 0.09 -15.60
CA PHE A 456 -2.41 -0.79 -14.43
C PHE A 456 -3.37 -1.93 -14.77
N SER A 457 -4.51 -1.62 -15.39
CA SER A 457 -5.50 -2.64 -15.78
C SER A 457 -5.04 -3.53 -16.93
N THR A 458 -4.15 -3.05 -17.79
CA THR A 458 -3.45 -3.86 -18.80
C THR A 458 -2.56 -4.91 -18.13
N TYR A 459 -1.80 -4.53 -17.10
CA TYR A 459 -0.99 -5.46 -16.33
C TYR A 459 -1.85 -6.49 -15.59
N ASP A 460 -2.95 -6.07 -14.97
CA ASP A 460 -3.87 -6.98 -14.27
C ASP A 460 -4.32 -8.16 -15.17
N GLY A 461 -4.67 -7.89 -16.43
CA GLY A 461 -5.26 -8.92 -17.30
C GLY A 461 -4.27 -9.98 -17.78
N PHE A 462 -3.04 -9.61 -18.15
CA PHE A 462 -2.05 -10.64 -18.50
C PHE A 462 -1.45 -11.31 -17.25
N CYS A 463 -1.35 -10.61 -16.11
CA CYS A 463 -0.96 -11.24 -14.85
C CYS A 463 -1.98 -12.31 -14.45
N LYS A 464 -3.29 -12.07 -14.65
CA LYS A 464 -4.33 -13.11 -14.52
C LYS A 464 -4.05 -14.30 -15.43
N ALA A 465 -3.61 -14.10 -16.67
CA ALA A 465 -3.31 -15.22 -17.57
C ALA A 465 -2.04 -15.98 -17.15
N ILE A 466 -0.96 -15.27 -16.84
CA ILE A 466 0.34 -15.86 -16.52
C ILE A 466 0.31 -16.54 -15.15
N PHE A 467 -0.32 -15.92 -14.16
CA PHE A 467 -0.31 -16.34 -12.76
C PHE A 467 -1.65 -16.89 -12.26
N ALA A 468 -2.59 -17.23 -13.17
CA ALA A 468 -3.82 -17.92 -12.80
C ALA A 468 -3.47 -19.16 -11.97
N MET A 469 -4.12 -19.34 -10.83
CA MET A 469 -4.01 -20.55 -10.01
C MET A 469 -5.39 -20.98 -9.52
N THR A 470 -5.51 -22.23 -9.12
CA THR A 470 -6.68 -22.70 -8.36
C THR A 470 -6.39 -22.59 -6.87
N PHE A 471 -7.40 -22.22 -6.10
CA PHE A 471 -7.37 -22.40 -4.64
C PHE A 471 -7.85 -23.81 -4.26
N ASP A 472 -7.70 -24.17 -2.99
CA ASP A 472 -8.15 -25.46 -2.47
C ASP A 472 -9.69 -25.57 -2.46
N HIS A 473 -10.23 -26.45 -3.31
CA HIS A 473 -11.67 -26.74 -3.41
C HIS A 473 -12.11 -27.91 -2.53
N THR A 474 -11.19 -28.55 -1.79
CA THR A 474 -11.57 -29.62 -0.86
C THR A 474 -12.34 -29.09 0.36
N LYS A 475 -12.31 -27.76 0.57
CA LYS A 475 -13.02 -27.04 1.61
C LYS A 475 -13.95 -25.98 1.02
N THR A 476 -15.11 -25.80 1.63
CA THR A 476 -15.93 -24.61 1.46
C THR A 476 -15.19 -23.36 1.96
N TRP A 477 -15.70 -22.17 1.60
CA TRP A 477 -15.09 -20.91 2.03
C TRP A 477 -15.09 -20.82 3.56
N ASP A 478 -16.20 -21.18 4.20
CA ASP A 478 -16.36 -21.15 5.66
C ASP A 478 -15.42 -22.14 6.36
N GLU A 479 -15.25 -23.36 5.84
CA GLU A 479 -14.29 -24.34 6.38
C GLU A 479 -12.85 -23.84 6.25
N ALA A 480 -12.47 -23.31 5.08
CA ALA A 480 -11.14 -22.75 4.88
C ALA A 480 -10.87 -21.54 5.79
N HIS A 481 -11.88 -20.69 6.00
CA HIS A 481 -11.81 -19.56 6.92
C HIS A 481 -11.65 -20.01 8.37
N ALA A 482 -12.48 -20.95 8.83
CA ALA A 482 -12.44 -21.48 10.18
C ALA A 482 -11.09 -22.14 10.49
N ASP A 483 -10.58 -22.96 9.56
CA ASP A 483 -9.28 -23.62 9.72
C ASP A 483 -8.12 -22.63 9.78
N LEU A 484 -8.14 -21.58 8.94
CA LEU A 484 -7.10 -20.55 8.93
C LEU A 484 -7.10 -19.72 10.22
N THR A 485 -8.27 -19.50 10.81
CA THR A 485 -8.48 -18.51 11.87
C THR A 485 -8.60 -19.07 13.27
N LYS A 486 -8.68 -20.41 13.43
CA LYS A 486 -8.81 -21.09 14.74
C LYS A 486 -7.79 -20.64 15.80
N ASP A 487 -6.56 -20.34 15.39
CA ASP A 487 -5.44 -19.94 16.26
C ASP A 487 -4.98 -18.50 15.98
N LYS A 488 -5.82 -17.68 15.35
CA LYS A 488 -5.47 -16.29 14.99
C LYS A 488 -6.02 -15.31 16.01
N ASP A 489 -5.19 -14.35 16.38
CA ASP A 489 -5.54 -13.25 17.27
C ASP A 489 -6.81 -12.53 16.78
N LEU A 490 -7.65 -12.10 17.72
CA LEU A 490 -8.85 -11.33 17.39
C LEU A 490 -8.54 -9.84 17.14
N THR A 491 -7.28 -9.44 17.26
CA THR A 491 -6.83 -8.07 17.10
C THR A 491 -5.53 -7.99 16.34
N TYR A 492 -5.52 -7.10 15.35
CA TYR A 492 -4.33 -6.54 14.76
C TYR A 492 -4.11 -5.13 15.32
N PHE A 493 -2.87 -4.82 15.68
CA PHE A 493 -2.43 -3.48 16.07
C PHE A 493 -1.10 -3.14 15.41
N SER A 494 -1.01 -1.90 14.92
CA SER A 494 0.23 -1.37 14.34
C SER A 494 0.93 -0.43 15.31
N ILE A 495 2.17 -0.76 15.67
CA ILE A 495 2.97 0.11 16.54
C ILE A 495 3.44 1.38 15.82
N ASP A 496 3.67 1.28 14.52
CA ASP A 496 4.12 2.40 13.69
C ASP A 496 2.99 3.39 13.42
N THR A 497 1.75 2.92 13.20
CA THR A 497 0.62 3.79 12.85
C THR A 497 -0.37 4.01 14.00
N GLY A 498 -0.38 3.17 15.03
CA GLY A 498 -1.41 3.15 16.07
C GLY A 498 -2.79 2.71 15.56
N ASN A 499 -2.87 2.11 14.36
CA ASN A 499 -4.12 1.59 13.83
C ASN A 499 -4.47 0.25 14.49
N MET A 500 -5.77 0.01 14.68
CA MET A 500 -6.27 -1.20 15.31
C MET A 500 -7.43 -1.78 14.50
N ILE A 501 -7.40 -3.09 14.29
CA ILE A 501 -8.53 -3.86 13.77
C ILE A 501 -8.85 -4.93 14.80
N THR A 502 -10.07 -4.97 15.29
CA THR A 502 -10.49 -5.93 16.30
C THR A 502 -11.87 -6.51 16.00
N ARG A 503 -12.11 -7.76 16.38
CA ARG A 503 -13.38 -8.47 16.15
C ARG A 503 -13.79 -9.33 17.35
N SER A 504 -15.09 -9.60 17.51
CA SER A 504 -15.61 -10.44 18.60
C SER A 504 -15.17 -11.89 18.47
N ASP A 505 -15.09 -12.37 17.23
CA ASP A 505 -14.73 -13.71 16.81
C ASP A 505 -14.48 -13.69 15.29
N TRP A 506 -14.16 -14.84 14.68
CA TRP A 506 -13.94 -14.98 13.23
C TRP A 506 -15.21 -15.40 12.44
N SER A 507 -16.41 -15.38 13.03
CA SER A 507 -17.63 -15.68 12.29
C SER A 507 -18.03 -14.55 11.33
N SER A 508 -18.89 -14.85 10.35
CA SER A 508 -19.44 -13.87 9.41
C SER A 508 -20.31 -12.78 10.07
N ASP A 509 -20.81 -13.04 11.27
CA ASP A 509 -21.68 -12.13 12.02
C ASP A 509 -20.94 -11.36 13.13
N ALA A 510 -19.63 -11.58 13.28
CA ALA A 510 -18.81 -10.94 14.30
C ALA A 510 -18.98 -9.43 14.35
N LEU A 511 -18.97 -8.87 15.57
CA LEU A 511 -18.80 -7.43 15.74
C LEU A 511 -17.35 -7.10 15.37
N TYR A 512 -17.17 -6.30 14.33
CA TYR A 512 -15.87 -5.91 13.79
C TYR A 512 -15.70 -4.40 13.91
N PHE A 513 -14.54 -3.97 14.40
CA PHE A 513 -14.17 -2.59 14.62
C PHE A 513 -12.80 -2.29 14.04
N HIS A 514 -12.71 -1.32 13.13
CA HIS A 514 -11.44 -0.84 12.57
C HIS A 514 -11.30 0.63 12.96
N TYR A 515 -10.18 0.98 13.59
CA TYR A 515 -9.87 2.29 14.13
C TYR A 515 -8.57 2.85 13.53
N ASN A 516 -8.60 4.11 13.12
CA ASN A 516 -7.50 4.79 12.44
C ASN A 516 -6.89 5.90 13.30
N ASN A 517 -5.73 5.69 13.90
CA ASN A 517 -4.96 6.75 14.56
C ASN A 517 -3.95 7.41 13.62
N ARG A 518 -3.20 6.61 12.86
CA ARG A 518 -2.14 7.02 11.94
C ARG A 518 -1.11 8.02 12.47
N SER A 519 -0.13 7.50 13.21
CA SER A 519 1.05 8.23 13.72
C SER A 519 2.07 8.66 12.67
N MET A 520 2.07 8.03 11.49
CA MET A 520 3.02 8.35 10.43
C MET A 520 2.38 9.25 9.36
N PRO A 521 2.78 10.53 9.26
CA PRO A 521 2.32 11.43 8.20
C PRO A 521 3.07 11.17 6.89
N GLY A 522 2.32 11.07 5.79
CA GLY A 522 2.85 10.84 4.45
C GLY A 522 1.84 10.16 3.53
N GLY A 523 2.18 10.08 2.24
CA GLY A 523 1.42 9.31 1.25
C GLY A 523 0.03 9.85 0.91
N HIS A 524 -0.86 8.91 0.56
CA HIS A 524 -2.19 9.16 -0.01
C HIS A 524 -3.30 9.21 1.05
N LYS A 525 -3.10 10.02 2.09
CA LYS A 525 -3.87 9.95 3.34
C LYS A 525 -4.73 11.18 3.60
N TYR A 526 -5.77 10.96 4.41
CA TYR A 526 -6.95 11.82 4.50
C TYR A 526 -7.09 12.46 5.88
N SER A 527 -8.02 13.40 5.99
CA SER A 527 -8.35 14.08 7.25
C SER A 527 -9.26 13.17 8.10
N ASP A 528 -8.71 12.09 8.62
CA ASP A 528 -9.45 10.94 9.14
C ASP A 528 -8.87 10.34 10.43
N ARG A 529 -8.05 11.11 11.14
CA ARG A 529 -7.49 10.68 12.43
C ARG A 529 -8.61 10.49 13.46
N GLY A 530 -8.61 9.36 14.14
CA GLY A 530 -9.68 8.90 15.01
C GLY A 530 -10.88 8.29 14.27
N HIS A 531 -10.86 8.17 12.94
CA HIS A 531 -11.96 7.52 12.20
C HIS A 531 -12.13 6.06 12.63
N PHE A 532 -13.35 5.55 12.49
CA PHE A 532 -13.66 4.15 12.71
C PHE A 532 -14.78 3.60 11.80
N ASN A 533 -14.74 2.28 11.62
CA ASN A 533 -15.76 1.46 10.97
C ASN A 533 -16.38 0.48 11.96
N VAL A 534 -17.64 0.12 11.74
CA VAL A 534 -18.38 -0.86 12.55
C VAL A 534 -19.13 -1.81 11.63
N TYR A 535 -18.82 -3.10 11.67
CA TYR A 535 -19.53 -4.15 10.94
C TYR A 535 -20.07 -5.18 11.94
N ALA A 536 -21.24 -5.75 11.65
CA ALA A 536 -21.88 -6.78 12.47
C ALA A 536 -23.02 -7.43 11.68
N ASP A 537 -23.39 -8.65 12.07
CA ASP A 537 -24.55 -9.39 11.54
C ASP A 537 -24.54 -9.45 9.99
N GLY A 538 -23.35 -9.73 9.43
CA GLY A 538 -23.14 -9.90 8.00
C GLY A 538 -23.27 -8.63 7.15
N ARG A 539 -23.16 -7.42 7.73
CA ARG A 539 -23.22 -6.15 6.97
C ARG A 539 -22.37 -4.98 7.51
N TYR A 540 -22.27 -3.94 6.67
CA TYR A 540 -21.51 -2.72 6.95
C TYR A 540 -22.37 -1.63 7.62
N TRP A 541 -22.19 -1.32 8.91
CA TRP A 541 -22.92 -0.22 9.56
C TRP A 541 -22.21 1.12 9.40
N GLY A 542 -21.05 1.25 10.05
CA GLY A 542 -20.17 2.40 9.94
C GLY A 542 -19.10 2.16 8.88
N ILE A 543 -18.96 3.05 7.89
CA ILE A 543 -18.08 2.83 6.72
C ILE A 543 -17.03 3.93 6.52
N TYR A 544 -16.01 3.58 5.74
CA TYR A 544 -15.07 4.52 5.16
C TYR A 544 -15.43 4.72 3.70
N GLU A 545 -16.16 5.79 3.40
CA GLU A 545 -16.55 6.06 2.02
C GLU A 545 -15.31 6.39 1.16
N LYS A 546 -15.20 5.67 0.04
CA LYS A 546 -14.15 5.87 -0.94
C LYS A 546 -14.36 7.19 -1.67
N MET A 547 -13.42 8.12 -1.48
CA MET A 547 -13.33 9.36 -2.23
C MET A 547 -12.30 9.21 -3.34
N ARG A 548 -12.74 9.27 -4.60
CA ARG A 548 -11.79 9.33 -5.73
C ARG A 548 -11.23 10.75 -5.80
N GLN A 549 -9.92 10.86 -5.59
CA GLN A 549 -9.08 12.07 -5.60
C GLN A 549 -8.82 12.73 -4.25
N VAL A 550 -7.59 13.23 -4.19
CA VAL A 550 -6.96 13.93 -3.08
C VAL A 550 -7.81 15.12 -2.59
N ARG A 551 -8.61 15.76 -3.47
CA ARG A 551 -9.32 17.01 -3.16
C ARG A 551 -10.41 16.88 -2.09
N GLU A 552 -11.32 15.91 -2.22
CA GLU A 552 -12.47 15.79 -1.31
C GLU A 552 -12.16 15.04 -0.03
N ALA A 553 -11.04 14.37 -0.06
CA ALA A 553 -10.70 13.44 0.97
C ALA A 553 -10.02 14.05 2.19
N TYR A 554 -9.69 15.35 2.09
CA TYR A 554 -9.33 16.18 3.24
C TYR A 554 -10.52 16.74 4.00
N LEU A 555 -11.76 16.33 3.66
CA LEU A 555 -12.97 16.82 4.31
C LEU A 555 -13.33 15.92 5.51
N PRO A 556 -12.96 16.26 6.76
CA PRO A 556 -13.27 15.43 7.93
C PRO A 556 -14.78 15.22 8.14
N LYS A 557 -15.63 16.08 7.55
CA LYS A 557 -17.09 15.94 7.57
C LYS A 557 -17.60 14.61 7.00
N ASN A 558 -16.87 13.92 6.11
CA ASN A 558 -17.26 12.60 5.58
C ASN A 558 -16.69 11.42 6.39
N ARG A 559 -16.04 11.69 7.54
CA ARG A 559 -15.43 10.70 8.41
C ARG A 559 -16.16 10.61 9.76
N SER A 560 -16.10 9.43 10.37
CA SER A 560 -16.49 9.14 11.76
C SER A 560 -15.57 9.83 12.79
N THR A 561 -15.57 11.16 12.82
CA THR A 561 -14.73 12.01 13.70
C THR A 561 -15.59 13.07 14.39
N VAL A 562 -15.06 13.71 15.43
CA VAL A 562 -15.70 14.86 16.09
C VAL A 562 -15.41 16.15 15.33
N MET A 563 -16.45 16.91 15.00
CA MET A 563 -16.33 18.27 14.47
C MET A 563 -16.52 19.30 15.59
N ILE A 564 -15.81 20.42 15.53
CA ILE A 564 -15.89 21.54 16.46
C ILE A 564 -16.08 22.82 15.65
N ASP A 565 -17.18 23.53 15.89
CA ASP A 565 -17.56 24.73 15.13
C ASP A 565 -17.48 24.52 13.59
N GLY A 566 -17.86 23.33 13.13
CA GLY A 566 -17.82 22.95 11.70
C GLY A 566 -16.44 22.56 11.16
N ARG A 567 -15.40 22.49 11.99
CA ARG A 567 -14.04 22.03 11.63
C ARG A 567 -13.75 20.66 12.23
N GLY A 568 -12.93 19.84 11.57
CA GLY A 568 -12.54 18.53 12.08
C GLY A 568 -11.03 18.35 12.03
N VAL A 569 -10.59 17.12 12.28
CA VAL A 569 -9.18 16.72 12.20
C VAL A 569 -8.58 17.03 10.82
N SER A 570 -7.27 17.25 10.78
CA SER A 570 -6.48 17.41 9.56
C SER A 570 -5.69 16.14 9.24
N ILE A 571 -4.72 16.25 8.33
CA ILE A 571 -3.79 15.17 7.99
C ILE A 571 -2.53 15.14 8.84
N ALA A 572 -2.43 15.97 9.88
CA ALA A 572 -1.37 15.82 10.87
C ALA A 572 -1.44 14.41 11.50
N PRO A 573 -0.32 13.86 11.98
CA PRO A 573 -0.33 12.55 12.61
C PRO A 573 -1.16 12.53 13.90
N GLY A 574 -1.84 11.42 14.17
CA GLY A 574 -2.41 11.17 15.50
C GLY A 574 -1.36 10.53 16.40
N LYS A 575 -1.24 10.96 17.66
CA LYS A 575 -0.29 10.34 18.59
C LYS A 575 -0.95 9.14 19.26
N CYS A 576 -0.37 7.95 19.14
CA CYS A 576 -0.80 6.80 19.92
C CYS A 576 -0.18 6.92 21.32
N VAL A 577 -1.00 6.92 22.38
CA VAL A 577 -0.52 7.11 23.76
C VAL A 577 -0.69 5.87 24.64
N ASP A 578 -1.59 4.96 24.28
CA ASP A 578 -1.75 3.68 24.97
C ASP A 578 -2.42 2.65 24.05
N HIS A 579 -2.14 1.36 24.29
CA HIS A 579 -2.79 0.24 23.64
C HIS A 579 -2.85 -0.94 24.61
N VAL A 580 -4.01 -1.59 24.68
CA VAL A 580 -4.20 -2.82 25.47
C VAL A 580 -5.00 -3.81 24.65
N SER A 581 -4.57 -5.08 24.66
CA SER A 581 -5.27 -6.17 24.01
C SER A 581 -5.10 -7.47 24.80
N ASN A 582 -6.20 -8.20 24.97
CA ASN A 582 -6.27 -9.55 25.50
C ASN A 582 -7.46 -10.30 24.87
N ASP A 583 -7.74 -11.51 25.32
CA ASP A 583 -8.82 -12.34 24.75
C ASP A 583 -10.20 -11.67 24.85
N LEU A 584 -10.45 -10.89 25.90
CA LEU A 584 -11.74 -10.28 26.19
C LEU A 584 -11.86 -8.83 25.74
N THR A 585 -10.77 -8.17 25.33
CA THR A 585 -10.84 -6.77 24.91
C THR A 585 -9.68 -6.32 24.02
N SER A 586 -9.90 -5.23 23.28
CA SER A 586 -8.81 -4.42 22.75
C SER A 586 -9.18 -2.94 22.69
N PHE A 587 -8.26 -2.07 23.11
CA PHE A 587 -8.41 -0.62 23.10
C PHE A 587 -7.14 0.07 22.61
N THR A 588 -7.33 1.22 21.97
CA THR A 588 -6.25 2.15 21.62
C THR A 588 -6.64 3.55 22.08
N VAL A 589 -5.67 4.29 22.59
CA VAL A 589 -5.82 5.68 23.01
C VAL A 589 -5.00 6.58 22.09
N SER A 590 -5.65 7.58 21.53
CA SER A 590 -5.02 8.54 20.62
C SER A 590 -5.12 9.96 21.17
N ASP A 591 -4.02 10.69 21.18
CA ASP A 591 -4.00 12.16 21.29
C ASP A 591 -4.05 12.76 19.88
N LEU A 592 -5.20 13.35 19.58
CA LEU A 592 -5.54 13.94 18.29
C LEU A 592 -5.37 15.47 18.28
N LYS A 593 -4.87 16.08 19.37
CA LYS A 593 -4.80 17.54 19.55
C LYS A 593 -4.10 18.22 18.36
N ILE A 594 -2.97 17.68 17.93
CA ILE A 594 -2.19 18.23 16.82
C ILE A 594 -2.98 18.27 15.49
N THR A 595 -3.90 17.31 15.29
CA THR A 595 -4.73 17.21 14.09
C THR A 595 -5.78 18.31 14.02
N TYR A 596 -6.14 18.90 15.16
CA TYR A 596 -6.99 20.08 15.24
C TYR A 596 -6.19 21.40 15.29
N ASP A 597 -4.96 21.37 15.81
CA ASP A 597 -4.09 22.55 15.94
C ASP A 597 -3.45 22.98 14.61
N TYR A 598 -3.23 22.03 13.70
CA TYR A 598 -2.59 22.28 12.43
C TYR A 598 -3.49 21.86 11.27
N SER A 599 -3.55 22.71 10.24
CA SER A 599 -4.12 22.36 8.94
C SER A 599 -3.03 22.34 7.85
N HIS A 600 -3.19 21.48 6.86
CA HIS A 600 -2.23 21.39 5.75
C HIS A 600 -2.73 22.21 4.55
N ASN A 601 -1.89 23.14 4.06
CA ASN A 601 -2.22 24.10 2.99
C ASN A 601 -2.21 23.49 1.58
N TYR A 602 -2.02 22.18 1.42
CA TYR A 602 -1.67 21.61 0.13
C TYR A 602 -2.74 21.81 -0.94
N LEU A 603 -4.04 21.88 -0.60
CA LEU A 603 -5.07 21.96 -1.64
C LEU A 603 -6.26 22.91 -1.40
N PHE A 604 -6.55 23.39 -0.18
CA PHE A 604 -7.62 24.36 0.05
C PHE A 604 -7.34 25.25 1.26
N PRO A 605 -6.97 26.52 1.09
CA PRO A 605 -7.30 27.51 2.11
C PRO A 605 -8.83 27.59 2.17
N LEU A 606 -9.40 27.60 3.37
CA LEU A 606 -10.79 28.05 3.50
C LEU A 606 -10.87 29.49 2.95
N LYS A 607 -12.01 29.86 2.34
CA LYS A 607 -12.20 31.20 1.75
C LYS A 607 -11.94 32.26 2.85
N GLY A 608 -10.92 33.10 2.66
CA GLY A 608 -10.48 34.10 3.65
C GLY A 608 -9.17 33.78 4.40
N GLU A 609 -8.53 32.63 4.14
CA GLU A 609 -7.27 32.26 4.80
C GLU A 609 -6.02 32.77 4.05
N ASP A 610 -5.12 33.43 4.80
CA ASP A 610 -3.87 33.98 4.27
C ASP A 610 -2.85 32.88 3.96
N ARG A 611 -2.62 32.65 2.66
CA ARG A 611 -1.67 31.67 2.13
C ARG A 611 -0.20 31.95 2.49
N LYS A 612 0.10 33.13 3.06
CA LYS A 612 1.45 33.56 3.42
C LYS A 612 1.90 33.11 4.82
N LYS A 613 0.99 32.69 5.71
CA LYS A 613 1.31 32.23 7.08
C LYS A 613 1.58 30.71 7.15
N LYS A 614 2.54 30.22 6.38
CA LYS A 614 2.95 28.81 6.41
C LYS A 614 3.97 28.58 7.53
N VAL A 615 3.81 27.48 8.27
CA VAL A 615 4.75 27.00 9.28
C VAL A 615 5.17 25.56 8.97
N MET A 616 6.27 25.13 9.58
CA MET A 616 6.66 23.72 9.62
C MET A 616 5.94 23.03 10.77
N LEU A 617 5.72 21.72 10.66
CA LEU A 617 5.30 20.91 11.80
C LEU A 617 6.57 20.62 12.62
N PRO A 618 6.71 21.18 13.83
CA PRO A 618 7.95 21.12 14.61
C PRO A 618 8.05 19.79 15.38
N HIS A 619 7.66 18.69 14.75
CA HIS A 619 7.53 17.39 15.39
C HIS A 619 8.21 16.30 14.56
N SER A 620 8.86 15.39 15.29
CA SER A 620 9.49 14.18 14.79
C SER A 620 8.48 13.02 14.66
N TYR A 621 8.85 11.92 14.02
CA TYR A 621 7.97 10.74 13.95
C TYR A 621 7.85 10.04 15.31
N ASN A 622 8.92 10.03 16.11
CA ASN A 622 8.95 9.35 17.41
C ASN A 622 8.01 9.99 18.45
N GLU A 623 7.63 11.25 18.29
CA GLU A 623 6.66 11.92 19.17
C GLU A 623 5.22 11.38 19.03
N PHE A 624 4.89 10.71 17.93
CA PHE A 624 3.54 10.22 17.63
C PHE A 624 3.37 8.71 17.81
N ARG A 625 4.47 7.97 17.88
CA ARG A 625 4.46 6.52 18.01
C ARG A 625 4.22 6.12 19.46
N LEU A 626 3.62 4.94 19.66
CA LEU A 626 3.50 4.34 20.99
C LEU A 626 4.89 3.99 21.54
N GLU A 627 5.70 3.34 20.70
CA GLU A 627 7.11 3.05 20.98
C GLU A 627 8.00 3.77 19.97
N PRO A 628 8.95 4.60 20.42
CA PRO A 628 9.91 5.26 19.53
C PRO A 628 10.70 4.26 18.67
N SER A 629 10.91 4.61 17.41
CA SER A 629 11.84 3.91 16.54
C SER A 629 13.28 4.10 17.01
N GLU A 630 14.06 3.04 16.90
CA GLU A 630 15.49 3.05 17.15
C GLU A 630 16.34 3.68 16.02
N TYR A 631 15.73 4.02 14.87
CA TYR A 631 16.43 4.64 13.75
C TYR A 631 16.53 6.17 13.95
N PRO A 632 17.75 6.75 14.00
CA PRO A 632 17.94 8.15 14.38
C PRO A 632 17.15 9.17 13.56
N TYR A 633 16.94 8.93 12.25
CA TYR A 633 16.17 9.84 11.41
C TYR A 633 14.70 10.00 11.82
N TYR A 634 14.14 9.09 12.65
CA TYR A 634 12.79 9.27 13.19
C TYR A 634 12.69 10.43 14.18
N ASN A 635 13.82 10.88 14.73
CA ASN A 635 13.90 12.05 15.61
C ASN A 635 14.01 13.37 14.82
N LEU A 636 14.13 13.32 13.49
CA LEU A 636 14.18 14.52 12.67
C LEU A 636 12.80 15.18 12.58
N THR A 637 12.75 16.49 12.84
CA THR A 637 11.61 17.34 12.53
C THR A 637 11.37 17.43 11.03
N GLN A 638 10.25 18.00 10.61
CA GLN A 638 9.85 17.99 9.20
C GLN A 638 10.79 18.72 8.24
N ASP A 639 11.45 19.78 8.73
CA ASP A 639 12.43 20.60 8.01
C ASP A 639 13.80 19.92 7.85
N MET A 640 14.16 19.03 8.78
CA MET A 640 15.42 18.29 8.71
C MET A 640 15.32 16.97 7.95
N ARG A 641 14.12 16.52 7.57
CA ARG A 641 13.91 15.25 6.87
C ARG A 641 14.18 15.38 5.36
N PRO A 642 14.69 14.31 4.71
CA PRO A 642 14.98 14.33 3.27
C PRO A 642 13.71 14.47 2.45
N HIS A 643 13.79 15.19 1.32
CA HIS A 643 12.69 15.32 0.38
C HIS A 643 12.30 13.93 -0.17
N TRP A 644 11.01 13.58 -0.10
CA TRP A 644 10.51 12.26 -0.49
C TRP A 644 10.90 11.82 -1.92
N TYR A 645 11.11 12.79 -2.83
CA TYR A 645 11.45 12.53 -4.22
C TYR A 645 12.97 12.50 -4.47
N GLU A 646 13.68 13.54 -4.03
CA GLU A 646 15.09 13.80 -4.42
C GLU A 646 16.07 13.40 -3.33
N SER A 647 15.58 13.00 -2.15
CA SER A 647 16.37 12.75 -0.95
C SER A 647 17.13 13.96 -0.39
N LEU A 648 17.14 15.11 -1.07
CA LEU A 648 17.83 16.32 -0.63
C LEU A 648 17.25 16.91 0.66
N LYS A 649 18.13 17.42 1.52
CA LYS A 649 17.81 18.41 2.56
C LYS A 649 17.49 19.74 1.89
N LYS A 650 16.21 19.98 1.57
CA LYS A 650 15.84 21.25 0.92
C LYS A 650 15.71 22.37 1.96
N PRO A 651 16.46 23.49 1.85
CA PRO A 651 16.09 24.69 2.57
C PRO A 651 14.70 25.15 2.11
N TYR A 652 13.96 25.79 3.01
CA TYR A 652 12.63 26.33 2.74
C TYR A 652 12.70 27.44 1.67
N ASP A 653 12.54 27.10 0.39
CA ASP A 653 12.21 28.08 -0.67
C ASP A 653 10.76 27.90 -1.11
N GLN A 654 10.02 29.01 -1.04
CA GLN A 654 8.63 29.16 -1.43
C GLN A 654 8.38 28.97 -2.94
N ARG A 655 9.40 28.78 -3.78
CA ARG A 655 9.27 28.85 -5.25
C ARG A 655 9.12 27.54 -6.02
N MET A 656 9.15 26.38 -5.38
CA MET A 656 8.96 25.10 -6.10
C MET A 656 7.71 24.42 -5.56
N GLY A 657 6.65 24.37 -6.37
CA GLY A 657 5.37 23.70 -6.10
C GLY A 657 5.44 22.18 -5.96
N GLY A 658 6.53 21.64 -5.43
CA GLY A 658 6.77 20.23 -5.19
C GLY A 658 7.37 20.00 -3.81
N SER A 659 6.53 19.89 -2.78
CA SER A 659 6.66 18.87 -1.73
C SER A 659 5.40 18.89 -0.84
N ASN A 660 4.80 17.73 -0.62
CA ASN A 660 3.61 17.48 0.21
C ASN A 660 3.83 17.73 1.72
N SER A 661 4.74 18.64 2.09
CA SER A 661 5.38 18.60 3.41
C SER A 661 5.91 19.93 3.95
N ALA A 662 5.68 21.09 3.32
CA ALA A 662 6.26 22.35 3.79
C ALA A 662 5.24 23.49 3.98
N GLY A 663 3.97 23.17 4.20
CA GLY A 663 2.92 24.18 4.32
C GLY A 663 1.87 23.83 5.34
N TRP A 664 2.23 23.80 6.62
CA TRP A 664 1.23 23.75 7.68
C TRP A 664 0.75 25.16 8.02
N ARG A 665 -0.42 25.25 8.64
CA ARG A 665 -0.87 26.45 9.33
C ARG A 665 -1.24 26.03 10.73
N LYS A 666 -0.67 26.73 11.71
CA LYS A 666 -1.12 26.63 13.11
C LYS A 666 -2.36 27.50 13.29
N HIS A 667 -3.39 26.97 13.93
CA HIS A 667 -4.56 27.74 14.29
C HIS A 667 -4.26 28.69 15.45
N ASP A 668 -4.89 29.87 15.45
CA ASP A 668 -4.57 30.95 16.40
C ASP A 668 -4.93 30.58 17.84
N ILE A 669 -5.97 29.75 18.03
CA ILE A 669 -6.36 29.18 19.32
C ILE A 669 -6.24 27.65 19.19
N PRO A 670 -5.19 27.04 19.76
CA PRO A 670 -5.05 25.60 19.76
C PRO A 670 -6.06 24.95 20.73
N MET A 671 -6.33 23.67 20.51
CA MET A 671 -7.09 22.83 21.43
C MET A 671 -6.44 22.79 22.81
N LYS A 672 -7.22 22.68 23.88
CA LYS A 672 -6.70 22.30 25.21
C LYS A 672 -6.37 20.81 25.27
N LYS A 673 -7.31 19.96 24.86
CA LYS A 673 -7.15 18.51 24.77
C LYS A 673 -8.03 17.91 23.67
N ALA A 674 -7.61 16.78 23.11
CA ALA A 674 -8.42 16.01 22.16
C ALA A 674 -7.97 14.55 22.19
N PHE A 675 -8.36 13.82 23.22
CA PHE A 675 -8.10 12.39 23.31
C PHE A 675 -9.30 11.59 22.83
N ARG A 676 -9.02 10.46 22.19
CA ARG A 676 -10.00 9.42 21.88
C ARG A 676 -9.49 8.07 22.37
N THR A 677 -10.20 7.48 23.32
CA THR A 677 -10.05 6.08 23.70
C THR A 677 -11.11 5.27 22.96
N ALA A 678 -10.71 4.31 22.13
CA ALA A 678 -11.64 3.53 21.32
C ALA A 678 -11.27 2.06 21.32
N GLY A 679 -12.26 1.20 21.49
CA GLY A 679 -12.04 -0.25 21.51
C GLY A 679 -13.29 -1.05 21.69
N MET A 680 -13.11 -2.35 21.89
CA MET A 680 -14.17 -3.33 21.98
C MET A 680 -13.97 -4.24 23.19
N VAL A 681 -15.06 -4.57 23.85
CA VAL A 681 -15.15 -5.62 24.86
C VAL A 681 -15.87 -6.81 24.22
N ARG A 682 -15.26 -7.98 24.31
CA ARG A 682 -15.78 -9.25 23.80
C ARG A 682 -16.57 -9.98 24.87
N GLY A 683 -17.34 -10.98 24.46
CA GLY A 683 -18.23 -11.74 25.33
C GLY A 683 -19.42 -12.25 24.54
N LYS A 684 -20.46 -12.70 25.25
CA LYS A 684 -21.73 -13.10 24.63
C LYS A 684 -22.44 -11.91 23.98
N HIS A 685 -22.34 -10.75 24.63
CA HIS A 685 -22.82 -9.47 24.12
C HIS A 685 -21.62 -8.54 23.90
N PRO A 686 -20.89 -8.68 22.78
CA PRO A 686 -19.76 -7.80 22.50
C PRO A 686 -20.23 -6.38 22.21
N TYR A 687 -19.44 -5.39 22.62
CA TYR A 687 -19.74 -3.97 22.39
C TYR A 687 -18.48 -3.15 22.17
N ILE A 688 -18.64 -2.05 21.44
CA ILE A 688 -17.62 -1.02 21.24
C ILE A 688 -17.88 0.13 22.21
N LEU A 689 -16.80 0.65 22.78
CA LEU A 689 -16.81 1.85 23.63
C LEU A 689 -15.86 2.90 23.02
N ILE A 690 -16.38 4.10 22.80
CA ILE A 690 -15.60 5.26 22.34
C ILE A 690 -15.77 6.39 23.34
N VAL A 691 -14.65 6.88 23.89
CA VAL A 691 -14.61 7.98 24.85
C VAL A 691 -13.78 9.12 24.26
N ASP A 692 -14.40 10.29 24.09
CA ASP A 692 -13.78 11.50 23.53
C ASP A 692 -13.62 12.58 24.61
N ASP A 693 -12.39 12.76 25.10
CA ASP A 693 -12.02 13.86 25.99
C ASP A 693 -11.51 15.03 25.16
N ILE A 694 -12.45 15.86 24.68
CA ILE A 694 -12.16 16.94 23.75
C ILE A 694 -12.56 18.31 24.31
N GLN A 695 -11.66 19.28 24.20
CA GLN A 695 -11.91 20.66 24.61
C GLN A 695 -11.07 21.61 23.79
N LYS A 696 -11.74 22.54 23.08
CA LYS A 696 -11.05 23.59 22.33
C LYS A 696 -10.47 24.66 23.25
N ASP A 697 -11.31 25.28 24.08
CA ASP A 697 -10.97 26.36 24.99
C ASP A 697 -11.95 26.41 26.17
N ASP A 698 -11.97 27.51 26.93
CA ASP A 698 -12.86 27.67 28.09
C ASP A 698 -14.27 28.18 27.73
N GLN A 699 -14.55 28.39 26.44
CA GLN A 699 -15.87 28.81 25.97
C GLN A 699 -16.72 27.59 25.61
N LYS A 700 -18.05 27.78 25.66
CA LYS A 700 -18.94 26.79 25.07
C LYS A 700 -18.76 26.80 23.55
N ARG A 701 -18.65 25.62 22.95
CA ARG A 701 -18.44 25.38 21.52
C ARG A 701 -19.45 24.36 21.03
N HIS A 702 -19.72 24.38 19.72
CA HIS A 702 -20.59 23.38 19.11
C HIS A 702 -19.75 22.17 18.69
N TYR A 703 -20.05 21.01 19.26
CA TYR A 703 -19.43 19.73 18.94
C TYR A 703 -20.41 18.82 18.21
N GLU A 704 -19.97 18.19 17.12
CA GLU A 704 -20.74 17.17 16.37
C GLU A 704 -19.97 15.84 16.43
N TRP A 705 -20.43 14.89 17.25
CA TRP A 705 -19.94 13.51 17.20
C TRP A 705 -20.57 12.79 16.03
N GLY A 706 -19.77 12.05 15.25
CA GLY A 706 -20.18 11.55 13.95
C GLY A 706 -19.79 10.10 13.67
N MET A 707 -20.70 9.34 13.05
CA MET A 707 -20.44 8.04 12.44
C MET A 707 -20.92 8.02 10.99
N THR A 708 -20.01 7.81 10.04
CA THR A 708 -20.36 7.69 8.61
C THR A 708 -21.05 6.35 8.36
N LEU A 709 -22.22 6.36 7.74
CA LEU A 709 -23.08 5.19 7.57
C LEU A 709 -23.02 4.62 6.15
N ALA A 710 -23.32 3.33 6.02
CA ALA A 710 -23.69 2.77 4.72
C ALA A 710 -24.99 3.40 4.19
N SER A 711 -25.13 3.44 2.86
CA SER A 711 -26.20 4.18 2.18
C SER A 711 -27.61 3.64 2.40
N ASP A 712 -27.71 2.36 2.75
CA ASP A 712 -28.95 1.60 3.00
C ASP A 712 -29.42 1.67 4.47
N ILE A 713 -28.72 2.42 5.33
CA ILE A 713 -29.07 2.50 6.75
C ILE A 713 -30.04 3.62 7.05
N ASN A 714 -31.08 3.25 7.80
CA ASN A 714 -32.13 4.13 8.28
C ASN A 714 -32.05 4.29 9.80
N LEU A 715 -32.59 5.41 10.29
CA LEU A 715 -32.77 5.67 11.72
C LEU A 715 -34.16 5.19 12.14
N ASN A 716 -34.25 4.00 12.75
CA ASN A 716 -35.52 3.38 13.16
C ASN A 716 -36.11 4.05 14.39
N LYS A 717 -35.27 4.28 15.40
CA LYS A 717 -35.66 4.95 16.65
C LYS A 717 -34.60 5.95 17.07
N ALA A 718 -35.04 7.12 17.51
CA ALA A 718 -34.17 8.13 18.08
C ALA A 718 -34.75 8.65 19.39
N ALA A 719 -33.91 8.73 20.43
CA ALA A 719 -34.13 9.54 21.61
C ALA A 719 -32.89 10.41 21.81
N LYS A 720 -32.93 11.36 22.74
CA LYS A 720 -31.86 12.36 22.94
C LYS A 720 -30.45 11.78 22.90
N ASP A 721 -30.24 10.64 23.56
CA ASP A 721 -28.98 9.93 23.73
C ASP A 721 -28.94 8.57 23.03
N LEU A 722 -29.93 8.22 22.20
CA LEU A 722 -30.05 6.90 21.60
C LEU A 722 -30.39 6.98 20.12
N ALA A 723 -29.67 6.21 19.31
CA ALA A 723 -30.02 5.89 17.94
C ALA A 723 -30.09 4.37 17.77
N ILE A 724 -31.22 3.86 17.28
CA ILE A 724 -31.33 2.50 16.77
C ILE A 724 -31.37 2.59 15.25
N LEU A 725 -30.29 2.12 14.65
CA LEU A 725 -30.15 2.02 13.20
C LEU A 725 -30.74 0.70 12.73
N SER A 726 -31.33 0.68 11.53
CA SER A 726 -31.79 -0.56 10.90
C SER A 726 -31.54 -0.57 9.40
N ASP A 727 -31.47 -1.76 8.84
CA ASP A 727 -31.52 -2.00 7.40
C ASP A 727 -32.89 -2.55 6.97
N ASP A 728 -33.05 -2.82 5.68
CA ASP A 728 -34.29 -3.35 5.11
C ASP A 728 -34.63 -4.79 5.55
N LYS A 729 -33.66 -5.49 6.17
CA LYS A 729 -33.84 -6.84 6.74
C LYS A 729 -34.14 -6.80 8.24
N ASN A 730 -34.42 -5.62 8.80
CA ASN A 730 -34.66 -5.39 10.22
C ASN A 730 -33.51 -5.82 11.15
N ARG A 731 -32.29 -5.97 10.62
CA ARG A 731 -31.09 -6.04 11.48
C ARG A 731 -30.93 -4.69 12.16
N GLN A 732 -30.30 -4.66 13.33
CA GLN A 732 -30.19 -3.43 14.12
C GLN A 732 -28.79 -3.19 14.64
N LEU A 733 -28.43 -1.91 14.77
CA LEU A 733 -27.27 -1.46 15.53
C LEU A 733 -27.71 -0.36 16.49
N VAL A 734 -27.38 -0.54 17.76
CA VAL A 734 -27.60 0.48 18.80
C VAL A 734 -26.37 1.37 18.87
N VAL A 735 -26.58 2.68 18.87
CA VAL A 735 -25.58 3.71 19.19
C VAL A 735 -26.16 4.56 20.32
N GLN A 736 -25.59 4.45 21.53
CA GLN A 736 -26.07 5.15 22.71
C GLN A 736 -24.97 6.04 23.30
N MET A 737 -25.29 7.31 23.53
CA MET A 737 -24.45 8.25 24.26
C MET A 737 -24.67 8.06 25.77
N LEU A 738 -23.81 7.27 26.41
CA LEU A 738 -23.84 7.01 27.85
C LEU A 738 -23.66 8.29 28.68
N SER A 739 -22.89 9.24 28.13
CA SER A 739 -22.63 10.55 28.72
C SER A 739 -22.25 11.54 27.60
N ALA A 740 -22.81 12.75 27.67
CA ALA A 740 -22.41 13.88 26.84
C ALA A 740 -22.93 15.18 27.49
N ASP A 741 -22.03 16.04 27.92
CA ASP A 741 -22.39 17.35 28.48
C ASP A 741 -22.96 18.24 27.39
N GLY A 742 -24.02 18.99 27.70
CA GLY A 742 -24.64 19.90 26.75
C GLY A 742 -25.23 19.23 25.51
N LEU A 743 -25.50 17.92 25.54
CA LEU A 743 -26.17 17.19 24.46
C LEU A 743 -27.50 17.88 24.10
N GLU A 744 -27.68 18.12 22.80
CA GLU A 744 -28.81 18.86 22.24
C GLU A 744 -29.97 17.91 21.88
N ASP A 745 -30.56 18.08 20.70
CA ASP A 745 -31.69 17.29 20.22
C ASP A 745 -31.33 15.82 19.96
N ALA A 746 -32.36 15.00 19.70
CA ALA A 746 -32.19 13.63 19.24
C ALA A 746 -31.24 13.53 18.03
N PRO A 747 -30.46 12.45 17.93
CA PRO A 747 -29.52 12.25 16.83
C PRO A 747 -30.27 12.15 15.51
N LYS A 748 -29.58 12.52 14.43
CA LYS A 748 -30.14 12.48 13.07
C LYS A 748 -29.14 11.94 12.08
N ILE A 749 -29.64 11.45 10.95
CA ILE A 749 -28.79 11.16 9.79
C ILE A 749 -28.70 12.44 8.97
N LYS A 750 -27.49 12.99 8.89
CA LYS A 750 -27.14 14.15 8.07
C LYS A 750 -26.55 13.68 6.75
N GLU A 751 -27.02 14.25 5.65
CA GLU A 751 -26.42 14.02 4.34
C GLU A 751 -25.19 14.92 4.13
N VAL A 752 -24.04 14.30 3.94
CA VAL A 752 -22.82 14.99 3.52
C VAL A 752 -22.65 14.80 2.02
N ARG A 753 -22.70 15.89 1.26
CA ARG A 753 -22.52 15.87 -0.19
C ARG A 753 -21.08 16.18 -0.60
N SER A 754 -20.56 15.33 -1.47
CA SER A 754 -19.40 15.62 -2.32
C SER A 754 -19.74 16.78 -3.26
N LYS A 755 -18.76 17.65 -3.53
CA LYS A 755 -18.92 18.81 -4.43
C LYS A 755 -18.01 18.77 -5.65
N ASN A 756 -17.11 17.79 -5.75
CA ASN A 756 -16.06 17.76 -6.77
C ASN A 756 -16.11 16.48 -7.63
N PRO A 757 -15.75 16.58 -8.92
CA PRO A 757 -15.50 15.41 -9.77
C PRO A 757 -14.41 14.50 -9.18
N PRO A 758 -14.47 13.17 -9.42
CA PRO A 758 -15.37 12.47 -10.35
C PRO A 758 -16.66 11.96 -9.70
N GLN A 759 -16.95 12.31 -8.44
CA GLN A 759 -18.12 11.85 -7.70
C GLN A 759 -19.04 13.02 -7.27
N PRO A 760 -19.37 13.97 -8.17
CA PRO A 760 -20.19 15.11 -7.79
C PRO A 760 -21.52 14.62 -7.21
N ASP A 761 -21.98 15.29 -6.16
CA ASP A 761 -23.26 15.03 -5.49
C ASP A 761 -23.40 13.65 -4.84
N LYS A 762 -22.30 12.88 -4.71
CA LYS A 762 -22.29 11.66 -3.88
C LYS A 762 -22.78 12.02 -2.48
N VAL A 763 -23.89 11.40 -2.08
CA VAL A 763 -24.49 11.51 -0.75
C VAL A 763 -23.83 10.51 0.19
N ILE A 764 -23.41 11.00 1.34
CA ILE A 764 -22.77 10.22 2.38
C ILE A 764 -23.61 10.42 3.65
N PRO A 765 -24.40 9.43 4.06
CA PRO A 765 -25.17 9.54 5.30
C PRO A 765 -24.23 9.49 6.50
N LYS A 766 -24.49 10.34 7.49
CA LYS A 766 -23.71 10.42 8.72
C LYS A 766 -24.65 10.55 9.90
N LEU A 767 -24.60 9.61 10.84
CA LEU A 767 -25.24 9.76 12.15
C LEU A 767 -24.52 10.86 12.91
N VAL A 768 -25.27 11.81 13.47
CA VAL A 768 -24.72 12.92 14.25
C VAL A 768 -25.41 13.08 15.60
N PHE A 769 -24.61 13.29 16.65
CA PHE A 769 -25.03 13.79 17.96
C PHE A 769 -24.40 15.16 18.17
N ASN A 770 -25.21 16.17 18.52
CA ASN A 770 -24.73 17.55 18.71
C ASN A 770 -24.68 17.89 20.20
N SER A 771 -23.65 18.62 20.59
CA SER A 771 -23.48 19.13 21.96
C SER A 771 -23.00 20.58 21.93
N HIS A 772 -23.51 21.37 22.87
CA HIS A 772 -23.05 22.73 23.13
C HIS A 772 -22.51 22.87 24.56
N ALA A 773 -21.21 22.62 24.71
CA ALA A 773 -20.54 22.54 26.00
C ALA A 773 -19.13 23.14 25.95
N LYS A 774 -18.44 23.26 27.10
CA LYS A 774 -17.01 23.59 27.13
C LYS A 774 -16.19 22.38 26.66
N ALA A 775 -16.44 21.24 27.29
CA ALA A 775 -16.01 19.91 26.90
C ALA A 775 -17.27 19.01 26.89
N PRO A 776 -17.56 18.26 25.82
CA PRO A 776 -18.75 17.43 25.74
C PRO A 776 -18.58 16.07 26.43
N SER A 777 -17.34 15.61 26.66
CA SER A 777 -17.04 14.35 27.37
C SER A 777 -17.80 13.13 26.82
N PHE A 778 -17.89 13.00 25.49
CA PHE A 778 -18.71 11.96 24.86
C PHE A 778 -18.25 10.55 25.29
N LYS A 779 -19.21 9.72 25.70
CA LYS A 779 -19.03 8.28 25.94
C LYS A 779 -20.07 7.53 25.11
N ALA A 780 -19.64 6.89 24.03
CA ALA A 780 -20.51 6.21 23.07
C ALA A 780 -20.40 4.69 23.22
N LEU A 781 -21.53 4.02 23.37
CA LEU A 781 -21.68 2.57 23.34
C LEU A 781 -22.29 2.14 21.99
N ILE A 782 -21.66 1.17 21.32
CA ILE A 782 -22.14 0.67 20.03
C ILE A 782 -22.18 -0.87 20.05
N TYR A 783 -23.34 -1.46 19.76
CA TYR A 783 -23.50 -2.92 19.73
C TYR A 783 -24.70 -3.38 18.89
N PRO A 784 -24.65 -4.59 18.29
CA PRO A 784 -25.83 -5.24 17.74
C PRO A 784 -26.67 -5.84 18.89
N PRO A 785 -27.96 -5.50 19.03
CA PRO A 785 -28.76 -5.94 20.17
C PRO A 785 -29.16 -7.43 20.08
N ARG A 786 -29.28 -7.99 18.87
CA ARG A 786 -29.63 -9.42 18.65
C ARG A 786 -30.84 -9.91 19.48
N GLY A 787 -31.86 -9.06 19.59
CA GLY A 787 -33.09 -9.35 20.34
C GLY A 787 -33.13 -8.80 21.76
N GLU A 788 -32.00 -8.37 22.34
CA GLU A 788 -31.93 -7.82 23.70
C GLU A 788 -31.10 -6.51 23.74
N GLN A 789 -31.69 -5.45 24.30
CA GLN A 789 -30.95 -4.21 24.56
C GLN A 789 -30.34 -4.25 25.96
N ALA A 790 -29.11 -3.74 26.08
CA ALA A 790 -28.45 -3.57 27.36
C ALA A 790 -29.23 -2.59 28.25
N GLN A 791 -29.41 -2.94 29.51
CA GLN A 791 -29.84 -1.99 30.54
C GLN A 791 -28.62 -1.20 31.01
N VAL A 792 -28.76 0.13 31.10
CA VAL A 792 -27.68 1.07 31.40
C VAL A 792 -27.99 1.74 32.73
N ASN A 793 -27.22 1.45 33.77
CA ASN A 793 -27.42 1.99 35.12
C ASN A 793 -26.16 2.71 35.61
N TRP A 794 -26.27 4.02 35.84
CA TRP A 794 -25.19 4.83 36.43
C TRP A 794 -25.30 4.85 37.95
N ASN A 795 -24.15 4.92 38.63
CA ASN A 795 -24.11 5.37 40.02
C ASN A 795 -24.38 6.89 40.12
N GLU A 796 -24.60 7.39 41.34
CA GLU A 796 -25.03 8.78 41.57
C GLU A 796 -24.05 9.84 41.03
N ASP A 797 -22.75 9.62 41.20
CA ASP A 797 -21.70 10.55 40.76
C ASP A 797 -21.29 10.38 39.27
N ARG A 798 -21.90 9.41 38.58
CA ARG A 798 -21.64 9.06 37.17
C ARG A 798 -20.18 8.69 36.87
N THR A 799 -19.48 8.10 37.84
CA THR A 799 -18.14 7.53 37.64
C THR A 799 -18.19 6.03 37.31
N GLN A 800 -19.28 5.35 37.63
CA GLN A 800 -19.47 3.92 37.38
C GLN A 800 -20.78 3.64 36.65
N LEU A 801 -20.71 2.76 35.65
CA LEU A 801 -21.83 2.32 34.84
C LEU A 801 -21.91 0.80 34.83
N THR A 802 -23.07 0.25 35.14
CA THR A 802 -23.39 -1.16 34.94
C THR A 802 -24.15 -1.34 33.63
N LEU A 803 -23.63 -2.19 32.74
CA LEU A 803 -24.30 -2.70 31.55
C LEU A 803 -24.81 -4.12 31.83
N THR A 804 -26.12 -4.30 31.73
CA THR A 804 -26.77 -5.59 32.05
C THR A 804 -27.54 -6.12 30.85
N TRP A 805 -27.20 -7.34 30.44
CA TRP A 805 -28.02 -8.26 29.67
C TRP A 805 -28.48 -9.41 30.57
N SER A 806 -29.39 -10.24 30.08
CA SER A 806 -29.92 -11.39 30.78
C SER A 806 -28.85 -12.38 31.28
N ASP A 807 -27.71 -12.48 30.60
CA ASP A 807 -26.63 -13.40 30.93
C ASP A 807 -25.21 -12.80 30.98
N GLN A 808 -25.09 -11.47 30.87
CA GLN A 808 -23.83 -10.73 30.94
C GLN A 808 -24.01 -9.44 31.74
N VAL A 809 -23.12 -9.22 32.73
CA VAL A 809 -23.08 -7.99 33.53
C VAL A 809 -21.66 -7.45 33.55
N ASP A 810 -21.50 -6.24 33.02
CA ASP A 810 -20.24 -5.54 32.96
C ASP A 810 -20.33 -4.25 33.78
N LEU A 811 -19.35 -4.01 34.65
CA LEU A 811 -19.16 -2.77 35.38
C LEU A 811 -18.03 -1.98 34.70
N ILE A 812 -18.34 -0.76 34.26
CA ILE A 812 -17.41 0.16 33.62
C ILE A 812 -17.15 1.31 34.57
N THR A 813 -15.89 1.52 34.96
CA THR A 813 -15.47 2.67 35.76
C THR A 813 -14.75 3.67 34.86
N PHE A 814 -15.16 4.93 34.96
CA PHE A 814 -14.56 6.08 34.31
C PHE A 814 -13.87 6.96 35.36
N ARG A 815 -12.56 7.19 35.18
CA ARG A 815 -11.78 8.03 36.08
C ARG A 815 -11.05 9.11 35.30
N GLU A 816 -11.31 10.38 35.61
CA GLU A 816 -10.52 11.47 35.04
C GLU A 816 -9.09 11.42 35.58
N ALA A 817 -8.11 11.50 34.69
CA ALA A 817 -6.69 11.55 35.00
C ALA A 817 -6.15 12.99 34.90
N GLU A 818 -5.00 13.25 35.54
CA GLU A 818 -4.37 14.58 35.58
C GLU A 818 -3.97 15.11 34.20
N ASP A 819 -3.72 14.23 33.23
CA ASP A 819 -3.44 14.60 31.83
C ASP A 819 -4.70 14.95 31.02
N GLY A 820 -5.87 14.92 31.67
CA GLY A 820 -7.16 15.28 31.09
C GLY A 820 -7.84 14.17 30.31
N ARG A 821 -7.29 12.95 30.29
CA ARG A 821 -7.91 11.75 29.72
C ARG A 821 -8.85 11.08 30.72
N THR A 822 -9.91 10.44 30.23
CA THR A 822 -10.72 9.50 30.99
C THR A 822 -10.10 8.10 30.90
N ARG A 823 -9.67 7.55 32.04
CA ARG A 823 -9.27 6.14 32.19
C ARG A 823 -10.50 5.26 32.27
N ILE A 824 -10.41 4.08 31.68
CA ILE A 824 -11.51 3.11 31.63
C ILE A 824 -11.04 1.83 32.27
N LYS A 825 -11.84 1.32 33.21
CA LYS A 825 -11.72 -0.04 33.74
C LYS A 825 -13.02 -0.79 33.47
N VAL A 826 -12.93 -2.00 32.94
CA VAL A 826 -14.09 -2.87 32.72
C VAL A 826 -13.90 -4.13 33.56
N GLN A 827 -14.95 -4.50 34.28
CA GLN A 827 -15.04 -5.74 35.04
C GLN A 827 -16.26 -6.53 34.58
N ARG A 828 -16.16 -7.84 34.47
CA ARG A 828 -17.30 -8.73 34.23
C ARG A 828 -17.43 -9.70 35.38
N GLN A 829 -18.62 -9.70 35.99
CA GLN A 829 -18.91 -10.54 37.16
C GLN A 829 -17.86 -10.38 38.28
N GLY A 830 -17.36 -9.15 38.48
CA GLY A 830 -16.35 -8.82 39.49
C GLY A 830 -14.88 -9.08 39.09
N ASN A 831 -14.63 -9.71 37.93
CA ASN A 831 -13.28 -9.94 37.43
C ASN A 831 -12.83 -8.82 36.49
N ASP A 832 -11.60 -8.34 36.65
CA ASP A 832 -11.01 -7.34 35.77
C ASP A 832 -10.84 -7.89 34.35
N ILE A 833 -11.44 -7.21 33.36
CA ILE A 833 -11.23 -7.49 31.93
C ILE A 833 -10.13 -6.59 31.38
N VAL A 834 -10.18 -5.30 31.71
CA VAL A 834 -9.23 -4.31 31.22
C VAL A 834 -9.13 -3.12 32.16
N GLU A 835 -7.94 -2.54 32.22
CA GLU A 835 -7.69 -1.22 32.76
C GLU A 835 -6.78 -0.47 31.78
N ILE A 836 -7.30 0.64 31.22
CA ILE A 836 -6.60 1.48 30.24
C ILE A 836 -5.88 2.59 31.01
N LYS A 837 -4.60 2.82 30.72
CA LYS A 837 -3.69 3.64 31.54
C LYS A 837 -3.42 5.05 31.02
#